data_AF-A0AAU0T5Q0-F1
#
_entry.id   AF-A0AAU0T5Q0-F1
#
_cell.length_a   1.000
_cell.length_b   1.000
_cell.length_c   1.000
_cell.angle_alpha   90.00
_cell.angle_beta   90.00
_cell.angle_gamma   90.00
#
_symmetry.space_group_name_H-M   'P 1'
#
loop_
_entity.id
_entity.type
_entity.pdbx_description
1 polymer ?
#
loop_
_entity_poly.entity_id
_entity_poly.type
_entity_poly.pdbx_seq_one_letter_code
_entity_poly.pdbx_strand_id
1 'polypeptide(L)'
;MSSHHQADKVPVKRYKPYKGPAGGWGALMSVTQAWLTSDNALKNIRMMLKTNQNGGFDCPGCAWGDSPESGMVKFCENGAKAVNWEATKRRVDASFFARYSVSALREQSDYWLEYQGRLTEPMSYDAETDRYKPISWENAFALISHHLRNLPSPDMAEFYTSGRASNEAAYLYQLFVRSFGTNNFPDCSNMCHEASGVALAQSVGVGKGTVTFADFEHADAIFILGQNPGTNHPRMLEPLREAVLRGAQVVCVNPLKERGLERFQHPQHPLEMLSNGSEPTSTAYLRPALGGDMALLRGMAKYLLQWEREAQAANAPPVFDHDFLNEHTDGVLDYLASIDDTSWEEIVQQSGLPLTDIETAARMYAKGTKVIMCWAMGITQHRHSVPTIQEIANLMLLRGNIGKPGAGLCPVRGHSNVQGDRTMGINERPPTLFLDALEKRFQFKMPRTNGHNVVEAIHAMLDGHSKVFIGLGGNFAQATPDSSRTVKALGKCDLTVQISTKLNRSHLTHGKQALILPCFGRTDIDIQADGPQAVTVEDSFSMVHASNGQLQPLSKQMRSEPAIIAGIAAATLGTKPVDWLWLTADYSRIRDLIADTIPGFKDFNERVKHPGGFYLGNAAGERRWNTKTARANFRANVLPVDLVHENVRATGQIPDLIMQSMRSHDQYNTTIYGLDDRYRGVKGQRDVLFANEADIIRLGFKPGQKADLISIWNDGLERRVKGFTLLAFDIPAGQAAAYYPEVNPLVPLESVGDGSSTPTSKFVAIRLETASASARIL
;
A
#
# COMPACT_ATOMS: atom_id res chain seq x y z
N MET A 1 4.02 31.38 -22.68
CA MET A 1 5.13 30.50 -23.09
C MET A 1 5.21 29.35 -22.10
N SER A 2 5.11 28.12 -22.57
CA SER A 2 4.74 26.93 -21.80
C SER A 2 5.82 26.48 -20.80
N SER A 3 5.48 26.38 -19.52
CA SER A 3 6.34 25.87 -18.44
C SER A 3 6.43 24.33 -18.39
N HIS A 4 6.00 23.63 -19.45
CA HIS A 4 5.85 22.17 -19.47
C HIS A 4 7.08 21.39 -20.01
N HIS A 5 8.17 22.07 -20.37
CA HIS A 5 9.32 21.53 -21.13
C HIS A 5 10.03 20.27 -20.59
N GLN A 6 9.82 19.82 -19.36
CA GLN A 6 10.55 18.68 -18.80
C GLN A 6 9.86 17.33 -19.06
N ALA A 7 8.53 17.27 -19.07
CA ALA A 7 7.82 16.05 -19.39
C ALA A 7 7.83 15.75 -20.89
N ASP A 8 8.02 16.77 -21.73
CA ASP A 8 8.06 16.65 -23.20
C ASP A 8 9.44 16.24 -23.74
N LYS A 9 10.48 16.17 -22.89
CA LYS A 9 11.83 15.76 -23.31
C LYS A 9 11.92 14.24 -23.45
N VAL A 10 12.44 13.77 -24.58
CA VAL A 10 12.77 12.35 -24.76
C VAL A 10 13.91 11.98 -23.80
N PRO A 11 13.69 11.07 -22.84
CA PRO A 11 14.70 10.72 -21.85
C PRO A 11 15.80 9.85 -22.47
N VAL A 12 17.03 10.01 -21.98
CA VAL A 12 18.15 9.15 -22.36
C VAL A 12 18.09 7.87 -21.53
N LYS A 13 17.81 6.75 -22.19
CA LYS A 13 17.70 5.43 -21.56
C LYS A 13 19.07 4.84 -21.26
N ARG A 14 19.30 4.40 -20.02
CA ARG A 14 20.56 3.74 -19.62
C ARG A 14 20.34 2.77 -18.46
N TYR A 15 21.13 1.71 -18.44
CA TYR A 15 21.32 0.86 -17.28
C TYR A 15 22.78 0.86 -16.85
N LYS A 16 23.04 1.10 -15.55
CA LYS A 16 24.36 0.92 -14.93
C LYS A 16 24.15 0.55 -13.46
N PRO A 17 24.56 -0.65 -13.02
CA PRO A 17 24.42 -1.06 -11.62
C PRO A 17 24.96 -0.01 -10.65
N TYR A 18 24.13 0.39 -9.70
CA TYR A 18 24.50 1.38 -8.68
C TYR A 18 25.34 0.72 -7.60
N LYS A 19 26.44 1.37 -7.20
CA LYS A 19 27.40 0.85 -6.21
C LYS A 19 27.46 1.67 -4.92
N GLY A 20 26.64 2.71 -4.78
CA GLY A 20 26.57 3.50 -3.54
C GLY A 20 25.62 2.90 -2.51
N PRO A 21 25.60 3.46 -1.28
CA PRO A 21 24.63 3.10 -0.25
C PRO A 21 23.25 3.69 -0.52
N ALA A 22 22.23 3.20 0.20
CA ALA A 22 20.98 3.93 0.33
C ALA A 22 21.17 5.22 1.13
N GLY A 23 20.35 6.24 0.87
CA GLY A 23 20.50 7.55 1.54
C GLY A 23 21.71 8.36 1.07
N GLY A 24 22.36 9.05 2.03
CA GLY A 24 23.63 9.73 1.84
C GLY A 24 23.66 10.87 0.81
N TRP A 25 24.86 11.11 0.25
CA TRP A 25 25.07 12.12 -0.81
C TRP A 25 24.18 11.91 -2.03
N GLY A 26 23.92 10.65 -2.40
CA GLY A 26 23.05 10.32 -3.52
C GLY A 26 21.61 10.78 -3.30
N ALA A 27 21.10 10.64 -2.06
CA ALA A 27 19.79 11.16 -1.69
C ALA A 27 19.76 12.69 -1.67
N LEU A 28 20.77 13.34 -1.09
CA LEU A 28 20.86 14.80 -1.07
C LEU A 28 20.92 15.40 -2.48
N MET A 29 21.69 14.80 -3.39
CA MET A 29 21.75 15.24 -4.80
C MET A 29 20.40 15.10 -5.49
N SER A 30 19.69 13.99 -5.29
CA SER A 30 18.36 13.78 -5.90
C SER A 30 17.32 14.75 -5.35
N VAL A 31 17.29 14.98 -4.04
CA VAL A 31 16.43 15.98 -3.41
C VAL A 31 16.75 17.38 -3.93
N THR A 32 18.02 17.75 -4.01
CA THR A 32 18.47 19.04 -4.54
C THR A 32 18.06 19.21 -6.00
N GLN A 33 18.22 18.17 -6.82
CA GLN A 33 17.80 18.21 -8.22
C GLN A 33 16.27 18.39 -8.35
N ALA A 34 15.48 17.66 -7.56
CA ALA A 34 14.03 17.82 -7.52
C ALA A 34 13.60 19.24 -7.08
N TRP A 35 14.39 19.89 -6.23
CA TRP A 35 14.16 21.27 -5.82
C TRP A 35 14.54 22.28 -6.91
N LEU A 36 15.68 22.10 -7.57
CA LEU A 36 16.13 22.98 -8.67
C LEU A 36 15.18 22.90 -9.87
N THR A 37 14.54 21.76 -10.11
CA THR A 37 13.52 21.61 -11.16
C THR A 37 12.13 22.07 -10.71
N SER A 38 11.98 22.52 -9.46
CA SER A 38 10.73 23.04 -8.92
C SER A 38 10.70 24.56 -9.05
N ASP A 39 9.62 25.11 -9.61
CA ASP A 39 9.40 26.56 -9.80
C ASP A 39 9.23 27.35 -8.45
N ASN A 40 9.57 26.73 -7.31
CA ASN A 40 9.22 27.17 -5.95
C ASN A 40 10.20 26.76 -4.82
N ALA A 41 11.48 26.55 -5.13
CA ALA A 41 12.48 25.97 -4.21
C ALA A 41 12.49 26.54 -2.76
N LEU A 42 12.49 27.87 -2.57
CA LEU A 42 12.55 28.49 -1.24
C LEU A 42 11.31 28.22 -0.37
N LYS A 43 10.11 28.24 -0.98
CA LYS A 43 8.86 27.94 -0.26
C LYS A 43 8.84 26.46 0.15
N ASN A 44 9.29 25.58 -0.75
CA ASN A 44 9.29 24.14 -0.52
C ASN A 44 10.23 23.76 0.64
N ILE A 45 11.41 24.39 0.75
CA ILE A 45 12.33 24.14 1.88
C ILE A 45 11.69 24.45 3.24
N ARG A 46 11.00 25.61 3.38
CA ARG A 46 10.30 25.94 4.64
C ARG A 46 9.19 24.95 4.96
N MET A 47 8.52 24.41 3.95
CA MET A 47 7.47 23.39 4.13
C MET A 47 8.03 22.04 4.53
N MET A 48 9.18 21.65 3.99
CA MET A 48 9.84 20.41 4.39
C MET A 48 10.19 20.39 5.89
N LEU A 49 10.54 21.53 6.48
CA LEU A 49 10.77 21.66 7.92
C LEU A 49 9.49 21.55 8.76
N LYS A 50 8.30 21.54 8.14
CA LYS A 50 7.00 21.33 8.78
C LYS A 50 6.43 19.94 8.54
N THR A 51 7.06 19.12 7.69
CA THR A 51 6.61 17.74 7.42
C THR A 51 6.86 16.86 8.64
N ASN A 52 5.84 16.10 9.07
CA ASN A 52 5.88 15.16 10.19
C ASN A 52 6.28 15.82 11.53
N GLN A 53 5.93 17.10 11.68
CA GLN A 53 6.19 17.88 12.89
C GLN A 53 4.88 18.20 13.60
N ASN A 54 4.93 18.38 14.92
CA ASN A 54 3.76 18.84 15.68
C ASN A 54 3.29 20.22 15.17
N GLY A 55 1.99 20.36 14.91
CA GLY A 55 1.40 21.55 14.28
C GLY A 55 1.78 21.76 12.81
N GLY A 56 2.53 20.84 12.22
CA GLY A 56 2.80 20.74 10.79
C GLY A 56 1.82 19.80 10.10
N PHE A 57 2.22 19.22 8.97
CA PHE A 57 1.40 18.26 8.20
C PHE A 57 2.06 16.88 8.14
N ASP A 58 1.24 15.84 8.09
CA ASP A 58 1.69 14.46 7.90
C ASP A 58 2.03 14.19 6.42
N CYS A 59 3.16 13.54 6.17
CA CYS A 59 3.59 13.20 4.82
C CYS A 59 2.52 12.32 4.13
N PRO A 60 1.96 12.72 2.98
CA PRO A 60 0.94 11.95 2.29
C PRO A 60 1.45 10.63 1.71
N GLY A 61 2.75 10.34 1.86
CA GLY A 61 3.45 9.27 1.18
C GLY A 61 3.87 8.07 2.01
N CYS A 62 3.67 7.95 3.32
CA CYS A 62 4.06 6.71 4.03
C CYS A 62 3.39 6.60 5.39
N ALA A 63 2.91 5.42 5.78
CA ALA A 63 2.36 5.15 7.12
C ALA A 63 3.40 4.73 8.15
N TRP A 64 4.70 4.91 7.87
CA TRP A 64 5.71 4.72 8.90
C TRP A 64 5.54 5.79 9.98
N GLY A 65 5.59 5.43 11.26
CA GLY A 65 5.39 6.40 12.33
C GLY A 65 6.52 7.40 12.51
N ASP A 66 6.25 8.42 13.32
CA ASP A 66 7.18 9.48 13.66
C ASP A 66 7.94 9.14 14.94
N SER A 67 9.25 9.41 14.97
CA SER A 67 10.03 9.29 16.20
C SER A 67 9.55 10.34 17.22
N PRO A 68 9.55 10.02 18.53
CA PRO A 68 9.13 10.95 19.58
C PRO A 68 10.04 12.18 19.69
N GLU A 69 11.31 12.04 19.30
CA GLU A 69 12.34 13.07 19.47
C GLU A 69 12.10 14.33 18.61
N SER A 70 12.47 15.50 19.11
CA SER A 70 12.26 16.79 18.45
C SER A 70 13.35 17.12 17.42
N GLY A 71 13.61 16.21 16.49
CA GLY A 71 14.56 16.43 15.38
C GLY A 71 14.01 17.41 14.33
N MET A 72 14.88 18.26 13.75
CA MET A 72 14.49 19.26 12.74
C MET A 72 14.10 18.66 11.38
N VAL A 73 14.50 17.42 11.07
CA VAL A 73 14.27 16.76 9.77
C VAL A 73 13.66 15.38 10.00
N LYS A 74 12.34 15.26 9.74
CA LYS A 74 11.56 14.01 9.90
C LYS A 74 11.00 13.45 8.59
N PHE A 75 11.63 13.79 7.46
CA PHE A 75 11.22 13.35 6.13
C PHE A 75 12.34 12.57 5.44
N CYS A 76 11.96 11.64 4.56
CA CYS A 76 12.88 10.93 3.69
C CYS A 76 12.94 11.55 2.29
N GLU A 77 13.87 11.08 1.44
CA GLU A 77 14.00 11.50 0.04
C GLU A 77 12.66 11.42 -0.73
N ASN A 78 11.95 10.30 -0.61
CA ASN A 78 10.65 10.10 -1.27
C ASN A 78 9.55 10.98 -0.67
N GLY A 79 9.61 11.27 0.63
CA GLY A 79 8.73 12.25 1.27
C GLY A 79 8.97 13.67 0.74
N ALA A 80 10.23 14.05 0.54
CA ALA A 80 10.58 15.34 -0.06
C ALA A 80 10.06 15.46 -1.51
N LYS A 81 10.18 14.39 -2.30
CA LYS A 81 9.60 14.33 -3.66
C LYS A 81 8.08 14.45 -3.62
N ALA A 82 7.41 13.74 -2.72
CA ALA A 82 5.96 13.80 -2.55
C ALA A 82 5.46 15.22 -2.23
N VAL A 83 6.08 15.87 -1.24
CA VAL A 83 5.74 17.26 -0.85
C VAL A 83 6.00 18.22 -2.01
N ASN A 84 7.14 18.10 -2.69
CA ASN A 84 7.46 18.93 -3.85
C ASN A 84 6.46 18.74 -5.00
N TRP A 85 5.99 17.49 -5.20
CA TRP A 85 4.99 17.15 -6.22
C TRP A 85 3.63 17.80 -5.95
N GLU A 86 3.26 17.91 -4.67
CA GLU A 86 2.01 18.53 -4.20
C GLU A 86 2.10 20.06 -4.16
N ALA A 87 3.24 20.63 -3.72
CA ALA A 87 3.49 22.06 -3.54
C ALA A 87 3.78 22.85 -4.85
N THR A 88 3.42 22.27 -6.00
CA THR A 88 3.64 22.86 -7.32
C THR A 88 2.79 24.12 -7.56
N LYS A 89 3.28 25.03 -8.41
CA LYS A 89 2.48 26.17 -8.92
C LYS A 89 1.63 25.80 -10.14
N ARG A 90 1.89 24.65 -10.77
CA ARG A 90 1.22 24.25 -12.00
C ARG A 90 -0.23 23.86 -11.73
N ARG A 91 -1.10 24.22 -12.66
CA ARG A 91 -2.55 24.11 -12.53
C ARG A 91 -3.11 23.41 -13.75
N VAL A 92 -4.09 22.55 -13.50
CA VAL A 92 -4.95 21.92 -14.49
C VAL A 92 -6.33 22.53 -14.28
N ASP A 93 -6.62 23.56 -15.08
CA ASP A 93 -7.82 24.40 -15.02
C ASP A 93 -8.69 24.25 -16.27
N ALA A 94 -9.77 25.03 -16.37
CA ALA A 94 -10.65 25.08 -17.53
C ALA A 94 -9.89 25.32 -18.85
N SER A 95 -8.86 26.18 -18.83
CA SER A 95 -8.07 26.49 -20.02
C SER A 95 -7.25 25.28 -20.49
N PHE A 96 -6.75 24.46 -19.55
CA PHE A 96 -6.07 23.22 -19.88
C PHE A 96 -7.00 22.25 -20.60
N PHE A 97 -8.20 22.01 -20.05
CA PHE A 97 -9.17 21.08 -20.63
C PHE A 97 -9.82 21.59 -21.93
N ALA A 98 -9.89 22.91 -22.12
CA ALA A 98 -10.26 23.48 -23.41
C ALA A 98 -9.22 23.19 -24.51
N ARG A 99 -7.93 23.03 -24.16
CA ARG A 99 -6.86 22.72 -25.12
C ARG A 99 -6.81 21.24 -25.51
N TYR A 100 -6.99 20.32 -24.55
CA TYR A 100 -6.82 18.88 -24.81
C TYR A 100 -8.16 18.11 -24.78
N SER A 101 -8.39 17.28 -25.79
CA SER A 101 -9.46 16.27 -25.72
C SER A 101 -9.03 15.12 -24.80
N VAL A 102 -10.00 14.39 -24.27
CA VAL A 102 -9.72 13.20 -23.44
C VAL A 102 -8.96 12.15 -24.26
N SER A 103 -9.31 11.95 -25.54
CA SER A 103 -8.58 11.03 -26.43
C SER A 103 -7.11 11.42 -26.59
N ALA A 104 -6.80 12.72 -26.77
CA ALA A 104 -5.42 13.18 -26.87
C ALA A 104 -4.65 13.01 -25.55
N LEU A 105 -5.32 13.23 -24.41
CA LEU A 105 -4.72 12.99 -23.09
C LEU A 105 -4.43 11.50 -22.85
N ARG A 106 -5.24 10.58 -23.40
CA ARG A 106 -5.03 9.12 -23.23
C ARG A 106 -3.71 8.66 -23.86
N GLU A 107 -3.21 9.34 -24.87
CA GLU A 107 -1.92 9.02 -25.52
C GLU A 107 -0.70 9.43 -24.68
N GLN A 108 -0.89 10.30 -23.69
CA GLN A 108 0.18 10.78 -22.84
C GLN A 108 0.53 9.77 -21.75
N SER A 109 1.78 9.76 -21.29
CA SER A 109 2.21 8.92 -20.17
C SER A 109 1.63 9.38 -18.83
N ASP A 110 1.52 8.47 -17.85
CA ASP A 110 1.06 8.83 -16.50
C ASP A 110 1.97 9.86 -15.82
N TYR A 111 3.28 9.77 -16.08
CA TYR A 111 4.25 10.78 -15.65
C TYR A 111 3.88 12.16 -16.23
N TRP A 112 3.59 12.24 -17.53
CA TRP A 112 3.22 13.50 -18.17
C TRP A 112 1.91 14.07 -17.60
N LEU A 113 0.89 13.22 -17.41
CA LEU A 113 -0.42 13.63 -16.89
C LEU A 113 -0.30 14.27 -15.50
N GLU A 114 0.40 13.62 -14.57
CA GLU A 114 0.57 14.15 -13.21
C GLU A 114 1.50 15.38 -13.14
N TYR A 115 2.42 15.51 -14.11
CA TYR A 115 3.35 16.63 -14.19
C TYR A 115 2.67 17.96 -14.56
N GLN A 116 1.45 17.90 -15.12
CA GLN A 116 0.68 19.08 -15.53
C GLN A 116 0.24 19.96 -14.35
N GLY A 117 0.14 19.40 -13.14
CA GLY A 117 -0.13 20.16 -11.92
C GLY A 117 -1.35 19.69 -11.15
N ARG A 118 -1.83 20.56 -10.24
CA ARG A 118 -3.01 20.31 -9.39
C ARG A 118 -4.30 20.66 -10.14
N LEU A 119 -5.35 19.89 -9.90
CA LEU A 119 -6.71 20.21 -10.37
C LEU A 119 -7.26 21.40 -9.57
N THR A 120 -7.86 22.39 -10.23
CA THR A 120 -8.22 23.66 -9.57
C THR A 120 -9.67 24.09 -9.62
N GLU A 121 -10.51 23.46 -10.44
CA GLU A 121 -11.95 23.71 -10.49
C GLU A 121 -12.73 22.47 -10.94
N PRO A 122 -14.03 22.31 -10.57
CA PRO A 122 -14.81 21.14 -10.94
C PRO A 122 -15.06 21.08 -12.44
N MET A 123 -14.97 19.87 -12.99
CA MET A 123 -15.12 19.63 -14.43
C MET A 123 -16.13 18.51 -14.69
N SER A 124 -16.90 18.63 -15.77
CA SER A 124 -17.78 17.59 -16.31
C SER A 124 -17.34 17.20 -17.71
N TYR A 125 -17.30 15.91 -18.02
CA TYR A 125 -17.02 15.43 -19.37
C TYR A 125 -18.19 15.73 -20.31
N ASP A 126 -17.87 16.17 -21.51
CA ASP A 126 -18.78 16.40 -22.62
C ASP A 126 -18.38 15.52 -23.81
N ALA A 127 -19.23 14.55 -24.12
CA ALA A 127 -19.00 13.56 -25.17
C ALA A 127 -19.05 14.16 -26.57
N GLU A 128 -19.80 15.23 -26.80
CA GLU A 128 -19.89 15.87 -28.12
C GLU A 128 -18.58 16.52 -28.54
N THR A 129 -17.83 17.05 -27.56
CA THR A 129 -16.55 17.73 -27.79
C THR A 129 -15.33 16.90 -27.41
N ASP A 130 -15.54 15.72 -26.83
CA ASP A 130 -14.52 14.87 -26.20
C ASP A 130 -13.65 15.64 -25.19
N ARG A 131 -14.24 16.54 -24.41
CA ARG A 131 -13.52 17.45 -23.51
C ARG A 131 -14.20 17.58 -22.16
N TYR A 132 -13.43 17.94 -21.16
CA TYR A 132 -13.95 18.38 -19.88
C TYR A 132 -14.31 19.87 -19.93
N LYS A 133 -15.52 20.22 -19.47
CA LYS A 133 -16.05 21.58 -19.36
C LYS A 133 -16.26 21.95 -17.88
N PRO A 134 -16.06 23.23 -17.48
CA PRO A 134 -16.30 23.64 -16.10
C PRO A 134 -17.75 23.42 -15.68
N ILE A 135 -17.95 23.03 -14.42
CA ILE A 135 -19.27 22.87 -13.81
C ILE A 135 -19.26 23.53 -12.42
N SER A 136 -20.38 24.13 -12.00
CA SER A 136 -20.49 24.64 -10.64
C SER A 136 -20.56 23.50 -9.62
N TRP A 137 -20.18 23.78 -8.37
CA TRP A 137 -20.31 22.79 -7.31
C TRP A 137 -21.77 22.37 -7.07
N GLU A 138 -22.74 23.30 -7.13
CA GLU A 138 -24.16 22.95 -6.97
C GLU A 138 -24.61 21.98 -8.07
N ASN A 139 -24.24 22.26 -9.32
CA ASN A 139 -24.60 21.41 -10.46
C ASN A 139 -23.89 20.05 -10.42
N ALA A 140 -22.63 20.00 -9.97
CA ALA A 140 -21.91 18.75 -9.79
C ALA A 140 -22.59 17.87 -8.72
N PHE A 141 -22.95 18.44 -7.56
CA PHE A 141 -23.66 17.70 -6.52
C PHE A 141 -25.06 17.27 -6.95
N ALA A 142 -25.79 18.12 -7.68
CA ALA A 142 -27.08 17.78 -8.23
C ALA A 142 -27.00 16.63 -9.24
N LEU A 143 -25.98 16.62 -10.11
CA LEU A 143 -25.76 15.52 -11.06
C LEU A 143 -25.49 14.20 -10.35
N ILE A 144 -24.61 14.20 -9.34
CA ILE A 144 -24.30 12.99 -8.55
C ILE A 144 -25.56 12.48 -7.84
N SER A 145 -26.28 13.38 -7.16
CA SER A 145 -27.51 13.03 -6.47
C SER A 145 -28.57 12.46 -7.41
N HIS A 146 -28.71 13.04 -8.62
CA HIS A 146 -29.66 12.55 -9.62
C HIS A 146 -29.36 11.10 -10.00
N HIS A 147 -28.10 10.77 -10.31
CA HIS A 147 -27.71 9.40 -10.63
C HIS A 147 -27.96 8.45 -9.47
N LEU A 148 -27.49 8.80 -8.27
CA LEU A 148 -27.64 7.94 -7.08
C LEU A 148 -29.11 7.67 -6.72
N ARG A 149 -29.97 8.70 -6.73
CA ARG A 149 -31.39 8.56 -6.38
C ARG A 149 -32.20 7.77 -7.41
N ASN A 150 -31.75 7.73 -8.66
CA ASN A 150 -32.43 7.01 -9.74
C ASN A 150 -31.93 5.57 -9.92
N LEU A 151 -30.99 5.11 -9.09
CA LEU A 151 -30.57 3.71 -9.11
C LEU A 151 -31.71 2.80 -8.61
N PRO A 152 -31.98 1.66 -9.28
CA PRO A 152 -32.92 0.66 -8.79
C PRO A 152 -32.58 0.07 -7.41
N SER A 153 -31.29 0.05 -7.06
CA SER A 153 -30.78 -0.37 -5.76
C SER A 153 -29.52 0.43 -5.42
N PRO A 154 -29.28 0.78 -4.14
CA PRO A 154 -28.03 1.43 -3.72
C PRO A 154 -26.79 0.58 -4.00
N ASP A 155 -26.92 -0.76 -4.04
CA ASP A 155 -25.83 -1.68 -4.36
C ASP A 155 -25.37 -1.64 -5.83
N MET A 156 -26.02 -0.81 -6.66
CA MET A 156 -25.57 -0.51 -8.03
C MET A 156 -24.55 0.65 -8.08
N ALA A 157 -24.00 1.06 -6.94
CA ALA A 157 -22.96 2.07 -6.85
C ALA A 157 -21.72 1.54 -6.11
N GLU A 158 -20.54 1.94 -6.58
CA GLU A 158 -19.24 1.62 -6.00
C GLU A 158 -18.59 2.88 -5.43
N PHE A 159 -18.15 2.81 -4.16
CA PHE A 159 -17.57 3.94 -3.44
C PHE A 159 -16.11 3.66 -3.08
N TYR A 160 -15.23 3.87 -4.06
CA TYR A 160 -13.81 3.55 -3.92
C TYR A 160 -13.07 4.52 -3.00
N THR A 161 -12.21 4.00 -2.12
CA THR A 161 -11.38 4.83 -1.23
C THR A 161 -9.89 4.52 -1.37
N SER A 162 -9.10 5.57 -1.57
CA SER A 162 -7.64 5.49 -1.49
C SER A 162 -7.15 5.65 -0.05
N GLY A 163 -6.06 4.97 0.30
CA GLY A 163 -5.46 4.97 1.65
C GLY A 163 -4.87 6.30 2.14
N ARG A 164 -5.16 7.40 1.42
CA ARG A 164 -4.67 8.74 1.72
C ARG A 164 -5.75 9.64 2.32
N ALA A 165 -7.03 9.24 2.26
CA ALA A 165 -8.11 9.99 2.87
C ALA A 165 -7.80 10.23 4.35
N SER A 166 -8.23 11.36 4.89
CA SER A 166 -8.13 11.61 6.33
C SER A 166 -9.16 10.80 7.10
N ASN A 167 -8.99 10.67 8.42
CA ASN A 167 -9.96 10.00 9.27
C ASN A 167 -11.34 10.67 9.21
N GLU A 168 -11.40 12.01 9.20
CA GLU A 168 -12.65 12.76 9.11
C GLU A 168 -13.34 12.55 7.75
N ALA A 169 -12.57 12.56 6.66
CA ALA A 169 -13.10 12.28 5.33
C ALA A 169 -13.59 10.83 5.23
N ALA A 170 -12.80 9.85 5.68
CA ALA A 170 -13.15 8.43 5.66
C ALA A 170 -14.41 8.15 6.49
N TYR A 171 -14.53 8.74 7.69
CA TYR A 171 -15.70 8.58 8.54
C TYR A 171 -16.97 9.18 7.91
N LEU A 172 -16.88 10.39 7.36
CA LEU A 172 -18.00 10.99 6.64
C LEU A 172 -18.39 10.19 5.39
N TYR A 173 -17.40 9.69 4.64
CA TYR A 173 -17.63 8.93 3.43
C TYR A 173 -18.38 7.64 3.74
N GLN A 174 -17.91 6.88 4.75
CA GLN A 174 -18.59 5.65 5.11
C GLN A 174 -19.99 5.89 5.66
N LEU A 175 -20.17 6.95 6.46
CA LEU A 175 -21.46 7.28 7.03
C LEU A 175 -22.45 7.65 5.92
N PHE A 176 -22.03 8.47 4.95
CA PHE A 176 -22.82 8.82 3.77
C PHE A 176 -23.23 7.57 2.99
N VAL A 177 -22.27 6.71 2.63
CA VAL A 177 -22.53 5.54 1.78
C VAL A 177 -23.44 4.51 2.46
N ARG A 178 -23.26 4.27 3.76
CA ARG A 178 -24.17 3.40 4.53
C ARG A 178 -25.54 4.03 4.74
N SER A 179 -25.61 5.35 4.89
CA SER A 179 -26.89 6.08 4.89
C SER A 179 -27.60 6.02 3.54
N PHE A 180 -26.84 5.97 2.43
CA PHE A 180 -27.38 5.74 1.09
C PHE A 180 -27.90 4.30 0.91
N GLY A 181 -27.33 3.34 1.64
CA GLY A 181 -27.90 2.01 1.83
C GLY A 181 -27.05 0.85 1.31
N THR A 182 -25.76 1.04 1.10
CA THR A 182 -24.85 -0.01 0.61
C THR A 182 -23.57 -0.12 1.45
N ASN A 183 -22.91 -1.28 1.35
CA ASN A 183 -21.58 -1.55 1.90
C ASN A 183 -20.50 -1.69 0.81
N ASN A 184 -20.77 -1.25 -0.42
CA ASN A 184 -19.80 -1.32 -1.52
C ASN A 184 -18.65 -0.33 -1.32
N PHE A 185 -17.59 -0.80 -0.63
CA PHE A 185 -16.38 -0.06 -0.33
C PHE A 185 -15.14 -0.77 -0.91
N PRO A 186 -15.00 -0.86 -2.25
CA PRO A 186 -13.73 -1.27 -2.81
C PRO A 186 -12.64 -0.30 -2.32
N ASP A 187 -11.54 -0.79 -1.76
CA ASP A 187 -10.51 0.09 -1.24
C ASP A 187 -9.08 -0.35 -1.58
N CYS A 188 -8.12 0.54 -1.34
CA CYS A 188 -6.73 0.22 -1.64
C CYS A 188 -6.14 -0.90 -0.76
N SER A 189 -6.74 -1.19 0.39
CA SER A 189 -6.27 -2.23 1.30
C SER A 189 -6.63 -3.63 0.79
N ASN A 190 -7.74 -3.79 0.06
CA ASN A 190 -8.07 -5.00 -0.70
C ASN A 190 -6.90 -5.42 -1.61
N MET A 191 -6.21 -4.43 -2.19
CA MET A 191 -5.07 -4.65 -3.09
C MET A 191 -3.72 -4.73 -2.38
N CYS A 192 -3.65 -4.50 -1.08
CA CYS A 192 -2.40 -4.44 -0.35
C CYS A 192 -2.38 -5.41 0.82
N HIS A 193 -3.16 -5.15 1.84
CA HIS A 193 -2.89 -5.61 3.21
C HIS A 193 -4.08 -6.32 3.86
N GLU A 194 -5.14 -6.57 3.09
CA GLU A 194 -6.33 -7.34 3.48
C GLU A 194 -5.94 -8.69 4.08
N ALA A 195 -5.03 -9.42 3.43
CA ALA A 195 -4.51 -10.69 3.93
C ALA A 195 -3.92 -10.59 5.36
N SER A 196 -3.25 -9.48 5.69
CA SER A 196 -2.76 -9.26 7.06
C SER A 196 -3.90 -9.03 8.05
N GLY A 197 -4.93 -8.28 7.65
CA GLY A 197 -6.11 -8.05 8.48
C GLY A 197 -6.82 -9.36 8.81
N VAL A 198 -7.09 -10.18 7.78
CA VAL A 198 -7.75 -11.48 7.90
C VAL A 198 -6.93 -12.45 8.76
N ALA A 199 -5.64 -12.63 8.44
CA ALA A 199 -4.78 -13.57 9.15
C ALA A 199 -4.62 -13.22 10.63
N LEU A 200 -4.30 -11.95 10.94
CA LEU A 200 -4.05 -11.53 12.33
C LEU A 200 -5.32 -11.46 13.16
N ALA A 201 -6.47 -11.09 12.58
CA ALA A 201 -7.74 -11.17 13.30
C ALA A 201 -8.07 -12.61 13.71
N GLN A 202 -7.78 -13.60 12.86
CA GLN A 202 -8.00 -15.01 13.17
C GLN A 202 -6.98 -15.58 14.18
N SER A 203 -5.71 -15.18 14.08
CA SER A 203 -4.63 -15.69 14.92
C SER A 203 -4.53 -14.99 16.28
N VAL A 204 -4.60 -13.66 16.33
CA VAL A 204 -4.35 -12.88 17.57
C VAL A 204 -5.48 -11.91 17.93
N GLY A 205 -6.58 -11.90 17.16
CA GLY A 205 -7.77 -11.11 17.48
C GLY A 205 -7.68 -9.63 17.10
N VAL A 206 -6.57 -9.20 16.48
CA VAL A 206 -6.36 -7.81 16.06
C VAL A 206 -5.79 -7.79 14.65
N GLY A 207 -6.43 -7.10 13.70
CA GLY A 207 -5.99 -6.98 12.31
C GLY A 207 -4.87 -5.96 12.06
N LYS A 208 -4.16 -5.52 13.11
CA LYS A 208 -3.15 -4.44 13.12
C LYS A 208 -1.81 -4.95 13.68
N GLY A 209 -0.74 -4.20 13.44
CA GLY A 209 0.57 -4.51 14.03
C GLY A 209 0.55 -4.40 15.56
N THR A 210 1.27 -5.30 16.23
CA THR A 210 1.35 -5.40 17.70
C THR A 210 2.57 -4.71 18.28
N VAL A 211 3.34 -4.02 17.45
CA VAL A 211 4.55 -3.30 17.83
C VAL A 211 4.33 -1.80 17.81
N THR A 212 5.11 -1.10 18.60
CA THR A 212 5.27 0.35 18.60
C THR A 212 6.63 0.72 18.00
N PHE A 213 6.85 2.00 17.70
CA PHE A 213 8.16 2.46 17.22
C PHE A 213 9.29 2.15 18.22
N ALA A 214 9.04 2.33 19.52
CA ALA A 214 10.01 2.09 20.59
C ALA A 214 10.46 0.63 20.68
N ASP A 215 9.67 -0.33 20.21
CA ASP A 215 10.06 -1.74 20.24
C ASP A 215 11.31 -2.03 19.38
N PHE A 216 11.56 -1.24 18.32
CA PHE A 216 12.77 -1.39 17.50
C PHE A 216 14.06 -1.13 18.30
N GLU A 217 14.01 -0.28 19.34
CA GLU A 217 15.14 -0.01 20.22
C GLU A 217 15.45 -1.18 21.18
N HIS A 218 14.47 -2.06 21.39
CA HIS A 218 14.57 -3.17 22.34
C HIS A 218 14.73 -4.54 21.68
N ALA A 219 14.44 -4.65 20.40
CA ALA A 219 14.55 -5.91 19.66
C ALA A 219 16.00 -6.42 19.60
N ASP A 220 16.18 -7.72 19.77
CA ASP A 220 17.46 -8.42 19.56
C ASP A 220 17.50 -9.23 18.26
N ALA A 221 16.34 -9.44 17.62
CA ALA A 221 16.24 -9.90 16.24
C ALA A 221 15.07 -9.23 15.50
N ILE A 222 15.29 -8.79 14.28
CA ILE A 222 14.29 -8.19 13.39
C ILE A 222 14.31 -8.94 12.05
N PHE A 223 13.19 -9.54 11.68
CA PHE A 223 13.03 -10.23 10.39
C PHE A 223 12.25 -9.34 9.44
N ILE A 224 12.80 -9.12 8.24
CA ILE A 224 12.19 -8.28 7.20
C ILE A 224 11.76 -9.17 6.02
N LEU A 225 10.48 -9.49 5.96
CA LEU A 225 9.90 -10.46 5.01
C LEU A 225 9.18 -9.74 3.86
N GLY A 226 9.64 -9.94 2.61
CA GLY A 226 8.95 -9.43 1.42
C GLY A 226 8.76 -7.91 1.42
N GLN A 227 9.73 -7.16 1.98
CA GLN A 227 9.69 -5.71 2.10
C GLN A 227 10.96 -5.08 1.52
N ASN A 228 10.85 -3.85 1.00
CA ASN A 228 11.98 -3.01 0.61
C ASN A 228 11.90 -1.63 1.28
N PRO A 229 12.42 -1.50 2.51
CA PRO A 229 12.41 -0.24 3.26
C PRO A 229 13.08 0.90 2.49
N GLY A 230 14.17 0.65 1.77
CA GLY A 230 14.91 1.71 1.07
C GLY A 230 14.09 2.49 0.03
N THR A 231 13.09 1.86 -0.57
CA THR A 231 12.19 2.48 -1.55
C THR A 231 10.82 2.82 -0.95
N ASN A 232 10.28 1.92 -0.12
CA ASN A 232 8.88 1.97 0.31
C ASN A 232 8.70 2.67 1.66
N HIS A 233 9.66 2.49 2.58
CA HIS A 233 9.60 3.00 3.95
C HIS A 233 10.98 3.51 4.41
N PRO A 234 11.60 4.51 3.73
CA PRO A 234 13.02 4.78 3.96
C PRO A 234 13.36 5.23 5.39
N ARG A 235 12.36 5.71 6.15
CA ARG A 235 12.49 6.06 7.57
C ARG A 235 12.73 4.85 8.47
N MET A 236 12.44 3.63 8.01
CA MET A 236 12.75 2.40 8.71
C MET A 236 14.25 2.03 8.62
N LEU A 237 15.01 2.62 7.69
CA LEU A 237 16.44 2.29 7.55
C LEU A 237 17.26 2.70 8.78
N GLU A 238 16.87 3.76 9.46
CA GLU A 238 17.52 4.25 10.68
C GLU A 238 17.39 3.26 11.84
N PRO A 239 16.18 2.83 12.28
CA PRO A 239 16.07 1.84 13.35
C PRO A 239 16.69 0.49 13.00
N LEU A 240 16.74 0.09 11.72
CA LEU A 240 17.44 -1.13 11.30
C LEU A 240 18.97 -1.00 11.44
N ARG A 241 19.54 0.13 11.02
CA ARG A 241 20.97 0.45 11.22
C ARG A 241 21.31 0.46 12.71
N GLU A 242 20.50 1.11 13.54
CA GLU A 242 20.70 1.18 14.99
C GLU A 242 20.62 -0.20 15.65
N ALA A 243 19.70 -1.05 15.22
CA ALA A 243 19.62 -2.43 15.69
C ALA A 243 20.91 -3.22 15.38
N VAL A 244 21.44 -3.12 14.15
CA VAL A 244 22.71 -3.76 13.79
C VAL A 244 23.87 -3.22 14.62
N LEU A 245 23.98 -1.90 14.81
CA LEU A 245 25.02 -1.28 15.64
C LEU A 245 24.95 -1.73 17.10
N ARG A 246 23.74 -1.97 17.63
CA ARG A 246 23.51 -2.53 18.97
C ARG A 246 23.88 -4.03 19.06
N GLY A 247 24.13 -4.69 17.93
CA GLY A 247 24.43 -6.13 17.86
C GLY A 247 23.20 -7.02 17.70
N ALA A 248 22.02 -6.45 17.43
CA ALA A 248 20.83 -7.22 17.10
C ALA A 248 20.98 -7.89 15.72
N GLN A 249 20.30 -9.02 15.54
CA GLN A 249 20.21 -9.67 14.23
C GLN A 249 19.17 -8.95 13.37
N VAL A 250 19.51 -8.63 12.13
CA VAL A 250 18.54 -8.12 11.16
C VAL A 250 18.58 -9.03 9.93
N VAL A 251 17.53 -9.85 9.78
CA VAL A 251 17.46 -10.91 8.78
C VAL A 251 16.52 -10.48 7.67
N CYS A 252 17.06 -10.30 6.47
CA CYS A 252 16.29 -9.92 5.29
C CYS A 252 15.86 -11.16 4.50
N VAL A 253 14.57 -11.27 4.18
CA VAL A 253 14.01 -12.32 3.34
C VAL A 253 13.35 -11.66 2.13
N ASN A 254 14.07 -11.64 1.02
CA ASN A 254 13.63 -10.97 -0.21
C ASN A 254 14.36 -11.60 -1.42
N PRO A 255 13.67 -11.96 -2.51
CA PRO A 255 14.35 -12.52 -3.69
C PRO A 255 15.39 -11.56 -4.30
N LEU A 256 15.13 -10.26 -4.29
CA LEU A 256 16.07 -9.25 -4.81
C LEU A 256 16.95 -8.73 -3.68
N LYS A 257 18.25 -8.54 -3.95
CA LYS A 257 19.16 -7.79 -3.07
C LYS A 257 18.95 -6.29 -3.24
N GLU A 258 18.24 -5.70 -2.29
CA GLU A 258 17.88 -4.29 -2.31
C GLU A 258 18.92 -3.44 -1.59
N ARG A 259 19.32 -2.31 -2.19
CA ARG A 259 20.39 -1.46 -1.64
C ARG A 259 20.12 -0.99 -0.21
N GLY A 260 18.88 -0.65 0.10
CA GLY A 260 18.47 -0.24 1.45
C GLY A 260 18.49 -1.36 2.49
N LEU A 261 18.55 -2.63 2.07
CA LEU A 261 18.68 -3.77 2.97
C LEU A 261 20.11 -4.28 3.10
N GLU A 262 21.03 -3.78 2.27
CA GLU A 262 22.47 -4.06 2.40
C GLU A 262 23.14 -3.00 3.29
N ARG A 263 22.98 -1.72 2.95
CA ARG A 263 23.70 -0.63 3.63
C ARG A 263 23.05 0.74 3.48
N PHE A 264 23.21 1.58 4.50
CA PHE A 264 22.65 2.92 4.58
C PHE A 264 23.70 3.92 5.02
N GLN A 265 23.73 5.09 4.37
CA GLN A 265 24.50 6.24 4.82
C GLN A 265 23.56 7.26 5.46
N HIS A 266 23.74 7.52 6.74
CA HIS A 266 22.85 8.40 7.50
C HIS A 266 23.03 9.88 7.08
N PRO A 267 22.04 10.53 6.43
CA PRO A 267 22.22 11.87 5.88
C PRO A 267 22.46 12.95 6.94
N GLN A 268 22.03 12.71 8.18
CA GLN A 268 22.17 13.66 9.28
C GLN A 268 23.42 13.40 10.15
N HIS A 269 24.28 12.42 9.82
CA HIS A 269 25.48 12.11 10.58
C HIS A 269 26.73 12.74 9.91
N PRO A 270 27.24 13.90 10.39
CA PRO A 270 28.21 14.70 9.63
C PRO A 270 29.53 13.98 9.36
N LEU A 271 30.04 13.22 10.34
CA LEU A 271 31.30 12.47 10.21
C LEU A 271 31.20 11.35 9.18
N GLU A 272 30.04 10.67 9.10
CA GLU A 272 29.80 9.57 8.14
C GLU A 272 29.61 10.11 6.71
N MET A 273 28.95 11.26 6.58
CA MET A 273 28.83 12.00 5.33
C MET A 273 30.19 12.48 4.81
N LEU A 274 31.03 13.04 5.68
CA LEU A 274 32.38 13.51 5.31
C LEU A 274 33.33 12.37 4.95
N SER A 275 33.24 11.23 5.63
CA SER A 275 34.08 10.06 5.36
C SER A 275 33.60 9.20 4.18
N ASN A 276 32.42 9.49 3.62
CA ASN A 276 31.70 8.62 2.69
C ASN A 276 31.46 7.20 3.24
N GLY A 277 31.39 7.05 4.57
CA GLY A 277 31.06 5.80 5.23
C GLY A 277 29.60 5.38 5.02
N SER A 278 29.32 4.09 5.19
CA SER A 278 27.96 3.55 5.21
C SER A 278 27.94 2.28 6.05
N GLU A 279 26.92 2.11 6.88
CA GLU A 279 26.80 0.96 7.77
C GLU A 279 25.88 -0.12 7.19
N PRO A 280 26.13 -1.41 7.51
CA PRO A 280 25.20 -2.47 7.20
C PRO A 280 23.82 -2.23 7.82
N THR A 281 22.78 -2.65 7.12
CA THR A 281 21.37 -2.63 7.61
C THR A 281 20.82 -4.02 7.86
N SER A 282 21.59 -5.06 7.55
CA SER A 282 21.26 -6.46 7.80
C SER A 282 22.49 -7.26 8.21
N THR A 283 22.26 -8.34 8.95
CA THR A 283 23.28 -9.34 9.33
C THR A 283 23.18 -10.61 8.49
N ALA A 284 22.02 -10.86 7.88
CA ALA A 284 21.78 -12.00 6.98
C ALA A 284 20.77 -11.67 5.87
N TYR A 285 20.89 -12.39 4.75
CA TYR A 285 20.03 -12.20 3.59
C TYR A 285 19.65 -13.55 2.96
N LEU A 286 18.36 -13.85 2.93
CA LEU A 286 17.76 -15.06 2.39
C LEU A 286 16.93 -14.70 1.15
N ARG A 287 16.99 -15.54 0.11
CA ARG A 287 16.38 -15.27 -1.19
C ARG A 287 15.47 -16.42 -1.63
N PRO A 288 14.29 -16.57 -1.01
CA PRO A 288 13.39 -17.66 -1.34
C PRO A 288 12.83 -17.52 -2.76
N ALA A 289 12.23 -18.61 -3.25
CA ALA A 289 11.30 -18.58 -4.36
C ALA A 289 10.13 -17.63 -4.05
N LEU A 290 9.63 -16.90 -5.05
CA LEU A 290 8.37 -16.15 -4.90
C LEU A 290 7.26 -17.11 -4.43
N GLY A 291 6.60 -16.79 -3.33
CA GLY A 291 5.57 -17.65 -2.71
C GLY A 291 6.13 -18.76 -1.80
N GLY A 292 7.45 -18.95 -1.76
CA GLY A 292 8.13 -19.95 -0.93
C GLY A 292 8.30 -19.55 0.55
N ASP A 293 7.83 -18.38 0.96
CA ASP A 293 8.03 -17.84 2.31
C ASP A 293 7.40 -18.73 3.40
N MET A 294 6.23 -19.31 3.14
CA MET A 294 5.60 -20.25 4.08
C MET A 294 6.48 -21.48 4.32
N ALA A 295 7.10 -22.01 3.26
CA ALA A 295 7.97 -23.17 3.36
C ALA A 295 9.27 -22.85 4.15
N LEU A 296 9.84 -21.66 3.94
CA LEU A 296 10.97 -21.18 4.78
C LEU A 296 10.57 -21.13 6.26
N LEU A 297 9.44 -20.50 6.59
CA LEU A 297 8.96 -20.36 7.97
C LEU A 297 8.61 -21.72 8.59
N ARG A 298 8.00 -22.62 7.81
CA ARG A 298 7.71 -24.02 8.20
C ARG A 298 9.00 -24.78 8.50
N GLY A 299 10.03 -24.61 7.67
CA GLY A 299 11.36 -25.18 7.90
C GLY A 299 12.01 -24.64 9.17
N MET A 300 11.89 -23.34 9.45
CA MET A 300 12.34 -22.77 10.72
C MET A 300 11.61 -23.39 11.91
N ALA A 301 10.28 -23.50 11.84
CA ALA A 301 9.47 -24.13 12.89
C ALA A 301 9.85 -25.61 13.10
N LYS A 302 10.14 -26.35 12.02
CA LYS A 302 10.58 -27.75 12.07
C LYS A 302 11.93 -27.90 12.78
N TYR A 303 12.88 -27.00 12.53
CA TYR A 303 14.14 -26.95 13.28
C TYR A 303 13.92 -26.65 14.77
N LEU A 304 13.06 -25.69 15.11
CA LEU A 304 12.77 -25.40 16.51
C LEU A 304 12.12 -26.58 17.22
N LEU A 305 11.18 -27.29 16.57
CA LEU A 305 10.57 -28.50 17.12
C LEU A 305 11.59 -29.62 17.31
N GLN A 306 12.52 -29.78 16.37
CA GLN A 306 13.62 -30.72 16.53
C GLN A 306 14.47 -30.36 17.77
N TRP A 307 14.91 -29.11 17.90
CA TRP A 307 15.73 -28.67 19.04
C TRP A 307 14.97 -28.69 20.37
N GLU A 308 13.66 -28.45 20.36
CA GLU A 308 12.81 -28.63 21.54
C GLU A 308 12.85 -30.07 22.03
N ARG A 309 12.67 -31.05 21.13
CA ARG A 309 12.73 -32.48 21.47
C ARG A 309 14.11 -32.90 21.96
N GLU A 310 15.17 -32.41 21.33
CA GLU A 310 16.55 -32.64 21.75
C GLU A 310 16.81 -32.06 23.15
N ALA A 311 16.32 -30.84 23.42
CA ALA A 311 16.43 -30.20 24.74
C ALA A 311 15.67 -30.98 25.81
N GLN A 312 14.45 -31.45 25.52
CA GLN A 312 13.67 -32.30 26.42
C GLN A 312 14.40 -33.62 26.73
N ALA A 313 14.92 -34.30 25.71
CA ALA A 313 15.64 -35.56 25.88
C ALA A 313 16.95 -35.39 26.69
N ALA A 314 17.60 -34.23 26.56
CA ALA A 314 18.83 -33.89 27.28
C ALA A 314 18.60 -33.18 28.63
N ASN A 315 17.34 -32.93 29.03
CA ASN A 315 16.98 -32.10 30.18
C ASN A 315 17.65 -30.71 30.17
N ALA A 316 17.75 -30.11 28.98
CA ALA A 316 18.28 -28.76 28.73
C ALA A 316 17.14 -27.71 28.73
N PRO A 317 17.46 -26.40 28.79
CA PRO A 317 16.45 -25.36 28.71
C PRO A 317 15.58 -25.50 27.44
N PRO A 318 14.24 -25.33 27.55
CA PRO A 318 13.34 -25.48 26.41
C PRO A 318 13.58 -24.38 25.38
N VAL A 319 13.30 -24.70 24.12
CA VAL A 319 13.32 -23.76 22.99
C VAL A 319 11.99 -23.01 22.92
N PHE A 320 10.90 -23.71 23.22
CA PHE A 320 9.54 -23.15 23.29
C PHE A 320 9.24 -22.49 24.64
N ASP A 321 8.37 -21.49 24.62
CA ASP A 321 7.85 -20.84 25.81
C ASP A 321 6.61 -21.58 26.31
N HIS A 322 6.81 -22.66 27.07
CA HIS A 322 5.73 -23.53 27.55
C HIS A 322 4.69 -22.81 28.41
N ASP A 323 5.12 -21.86 29.25
CA ASP A 323 4.20 -21.07 30.08
C ASP A 323 3.30 -20.21 29.19
N PHE A 324 3.87 -19.51 28.21
CA PHE A 324 3.08 -18.75 27.24
C PHE A 324 2.14 -19.66 26.44
N LEU A 325 2.60 -20.82 25.97
CA LEU A 325 1.77 -21.75 25.23
C LEU A 325 0.57 -22.22 26.05
N ASN A 326 0.82 -22.62 27.30
CA ASN A 326 -0.20 -23.14 28.22
C ASN A 326 -1.18 -22.06 28.70
N GLU A 327 -0.75 -20.80 28.82
CA GLU A 327 -1.63 -19.71 29.26
C GLU A 327 -2.38 -19.08 28.07
N HIS A 328 -1.66 -18.75 27.00
CA HIS A 328 -2.16 -17.83 25.98
C HIS A 328 -2.56 -18.46 24.66
N THR A 329 -2.31 -19.75 24.40
CA THR A 329 -2.45 -20.29 23.02
C THR A 329 -3.39 -21.49 22.88
N ASP A 330 -4.13 -21.53 21.77
CA ASP A 330 -4.99 -22.65 21.39
C ASP A 330 -4.50 -23.31 20.08
N GLY A 331 -4.72 -24.61 19.91
CA GLY A 331 -4.40 -25.35 18.67
C GLY A 331 -2.92 -25.68 18.43
N VAL A 332 -2.04 -25.55 19.44
CA VAL A 332 -0.59 -25.79 19.27
C VAL A 332 -0.27 -27.23 18.84
N LEU A 333 -0.96 -28.24 19.38
CA LEU A 333 -0.68 -29.65 19.08
C LEU A 333 -0.97 -29.99 17.62
N ASP A 334 -2.08 -29.48 17.07
CA ASP A 334 -2.42 -29.67 15.65
C ASP A 334 -1.38 -29.01 14.74
N TYR A 335 -0.86 -27.85 15.14
CA TYR A 335 0.20 -27.20 14.39
C TYR A 335 1.51 -28.00 14.44
N LEU A 336 1.91 -28.51 15.61
CA LEU A 336 3.11 -29.35 15.72
C LEU A 336 2.99 -30.63 14.88
N ALA A 337 1.81 -31.27 14.86
CA ALA A 337 1.55 -32.41 13.98
C ALA A 337 1.73 -32.02 12.50
N SER A 338 1.19 -30.87 12.09
CA SER A 338 1.40 -30.39 10.71
C SER A 338 2.86 -30.11 10.37
N ILE A 339 3.70 -29.71 11.33
CA ILE A 339 5.14 -29.54 11.15
C ILE A 339 5.81 -30.91 10.94
N ASP A 340 5.44 -31.92 11.72
CA ASP A 340 5.98 -33.28 11.57
C ASP A 340 5.65 -33.86 10.20
N ASP A 341 4.40 -33.71 9.77
CA ASP A 341 3.89 -34.22 8.49
C ASP A 341 4.51 -33.54 7.25
N THR A 342 5.10 -32.35 7.41
CA THR A 342 5.75 -31.65 6.29
C THR A 342 7.17 -32.19 6.06
N SER A 343 7.48 -32.67 4.86
CA SER A 343 8.82 -33.23 4.56
C SER A 343 9.88 -32.14 4.36
N TRP A 344 11.16 -32.46 4.61
CA TRP A 344 12.26 -31.53 4.33
C TRP A 344 12.43 -31.28 2.83
N GLU A 345 12.14 -32.27 1.99
CA GLU A 345 12.16 -32.18 0.54
C GLU A 345 11.14 -31.16 0.04
N GLU A 346 9.90 -31.20 0.56
CA GLU A 346 8.84 -30.23 0.24
C GLU A 346 9.27 -28.81 0.66
N ILE A 347 9.83 -28.67 1.86
CA ILE A 347 10.32 -27.40 2.40
C ILE A 347 11.41 -26.80 1.50
N VAL A 348 12.43 -27.59 1.14
CA VAL A 348 13.55 -27.14 0.29
C VAL A 348 13.07 -26.80 -1.12
N GLN A 349 12.21 -27.65 -1.70
CA GLN A 349 11.66 -27.43 -3.04
C GLN A 349 10.84 -26.14 -3.13
N GLN A 350 9.90 -25.93 -2.20
CA GLN A 350 9.01 -24.77 -2.26
C GLN A 350 9.69 -23.48 -1.81
N SER A 351 10.56 -23.53 -0.79
CA SER A 351 11.29 -22.33 -0.37
C SER A 351 12.33 -21.90 -1.41
N GLY A 352 12.82 -22.83 -2.23
CA GLY A 352 13.95 -22.58 -3.14
C GLY A 352 15.26 -22.31 -2.40
N LEU A 353 15.35 -22.65 -1.11
CA LEU A 353 16.52 -22.44 -0.26
C LEU A 353 17.15 -23.78 0.14
N PRO A 354 18.49 -23.85 0.22
CA PRO A 354 19.14 -25.01 0.79
C PRO A 354 18.83 -25.11 2.28
N LEU A 355 18.84 -26.34 2.79
CA LEU A 355 18.54 -26.63 4.19
C LEU A 355 19.43 -25.83 5.17
N THR A 356 20.70 -25.59 4.80
CA THR A 356 21.65 -24.79 5.60
C THR A 356 21.22 -23.35 5.81
N ASP A 357 20.56 -22.74 4.83
CA ASP A 357 20.09 -21.35 4.91
C ASP A 357 18.88 -21.26 5.84
N ILE A 358 17.98 -22.26 5.75
CA ILE A 358 16.81 -22.40 6.61
C ILE A 358 17.24 -22.63 8.05
N GLU A 359 18.21 -23.51 8.28
CA GLU A 359 18.77 -23.77 9.61
C GLU A 359 19.39 -22.49 10.20
N THR A 360 20.16 -21.76 9.38
CA THR A 360 20.78 -20.49 9.80
C THR A 360 19.72 -19.48 10.25
N ALA A 361 18.63 -19.34 9.47
CA ALA A 361 17.51 -18.49 9.84
C ALA A 361 16.87 -18.92 11.16
N ALA A 362 16.65 -20.22 11.33
CA ALA A 362 16.08 -20.81 12.55
C ALA A 362 16.97 -20.57 13.77
N ARG A 363 18.30 -20.69 13.63
CA ARG A 363 19.27 -20.43 14.71
C ARG A 363 19.28 -18.95 15.10
N MET A 364 19.23 -18.04 14.13
CA MET A 364 19.14 -16.59 14.39
C MET A 364 17.84 -16.27 15.14
N TYR A 365 16.72 -16.87 14.73
CA TYR A 365 15.44 -16.72 15.42
C TYR A 365 15.49 -17.28 16.85
N ALA A 366 15.95 -18.52 17.03
CA ALA A 366 16.03 -19.20 18.33
C ALA A 366 16.88 -18.42 19.35
N LYS A 367 17.97 -17.79 18.87
CA LYS A 367 18.85 -16.98 19.72
C LYS A 367 18.21 -15.67 20.20
N GLY A 368 17.34 -15.06 19.38
CA GLY A 368 16.65 -13.82 19.75
C GLY A 368 15.55 -14.08 20.78
N THR A 369 15.46 -13.26 21.83
CA THR A 369 14.43 -13.33 22.88
C THR A 369 13.35 -12.25 22.71
N LYS A 370 13.64 -11.22 21.91
CA LYS A 370 12.80 -10.06 21.60
C LYS A 370 12.78 -9.90 20.08
N VAL A 371 11.89 -10.67 19.44
CA VAL A 371 11.86 -10.78 18.00
C VAL A 371 10.73 -9.95 17.40
N ILE A 372 11.04 -9.14 16.40
CA ILE A 372 10.05 -8.45 15.56
C ILE A 372 10.00 -9.13 14.19
N MET A 373 8.80 -9.47 13.73
CA MET A 373 8.55 -9.95 12.37
C MET A 373 7.88 -8.84 11.56
N CYS A 374 8.61 -8.22 10.65
CA CYS A 374 8.12 -7.20 9.73
C CYS A 374 7.78 -7.82 8.37
N TRP A 375 6.66 -7.42 7.78
CA TRP A 375 6.36 -7.81 6.39
C TRP A 375 5.58 -6.74 5.62
N ALA A 376 5.60 -6.87 4.29
CA ALA A 376 4.82 -6.03 3.39
C ALA A 376 4.31 -6.84 2.18
N MET A 377 4.31 -6.23 0.99
CA MET A 377 3.59 -6.74 -0.18
C MET A 377 4.18 -8.01 -0.79
N GLY A 378 5.46 -8.28 -0.57
CA GLY A 378 6.08 -9.56 -0.97
C GLY A 378 5.54 -10.76 -0.18
N ILE A 379 4.70 -10.56 0.83
CA ILE A 379 3.95 -11.62 1.51
C ILE A 379 2.46 -11.55 1.16
N THR A 380 1.87 -10.35 1.15
CA THR A 380 0.41 -10.20 1.09
C THR A 380 -0.19 -10.34 -0.31
N GLN A 381 0.57 -10.12 -1.38
CA GLN A 381 0.10 -10.18 -2.77
C GLN A 381 0.41 -11.53 -3.43
N HIS A 382 0.20 -12.60 -2.67
CA HIS A 382 0.32 -14.00 -3.09
C HIS A 382 -1.00 -14.73 -2.83
N ARG A 383 -1.24 -15.81 -3.57
CA ARG A 383 -2.44 -16.64 -3.39
C ARG A 383 -2.57 -17.13 -1.93
N HIS A 384 -1.49 -17.67 -1.40
CA HIS A 384 -1.45 -18.27 -0.06
C HIS A 384 -1.00 -17.28 1.02
N SER A 385 -1.25 -15.99 0.85
CA SER A 385 -0.79 -14.95 1.77
C SER A 385 -1.36 -15.06 3.19
N VAL A 386 -2.65 -15.38 3.34
CA VAL A 386 -3.28 -15.59 4.65
C VAL A 386 -2.60 -16.73 5.43
N PRO A 387 -2.46 -17.96 4.90
CA PRO A 387 -1.77 -19.02 5.62
C PRO A 387 -0.29 -18.72 5.87
N THR A 388 0.42 -18.04 4.97
CA THR A 388 1.80 -17.59 5.22
C THR A 388 1.90 -16.65 6.42
N ILE A 389 1.00 -15.67 6.55
CA ILE A 389 1.00 -14.73 7.68
C ILE A 389 0.62 -15.45 8.98
N GLN A 390 -0.26 -16.45 8.90
CA GLN A 390 -0.56 -17.31 10.04
C GLN A 390 0.67 -18.15 10.45
N GLU A 391 1.50 -18.59 9.51
CA GLU A 391 2.78 -19.26 9.82
C GLU A 391 3.76 -18.31 10.52
N ILE A 392 3.83 -17.03 10.11
CA ILE A 392 4.59 -15.98 10.83
C ILE A 392 4.08 -15.86 12.28
N ALA A 393 2.76 -15.79 12.47
CA ALA A 393 2.16 -15.72 13.80
C ALA A 393 2.45 -16.97 14.63
N ASN A 394 2.28 -18.17 14.07
CA ASN A 394 2.58 -19.44 14.72
C ASN A 394 4.01 -19.48 15.23
N LEU A 395 4.98 -19.13 14.39
CA LEU A 395 6.39 -19.07 14.77
C LEU A 395 6.61 -18.15 15.98
N MET A 396 6.01 -16.96 15.96
CA MET A 396 6.09 -16.00 17.06
C MET A 396 5.42 -16.51 18.36
N LEU A 397 4.32 -17.24 18.24
CA LEU A 397 3.60 -17.82 19.38
C LEU A 397 4.38 -18.95 20.05
N LEU A 398 5.12 -19.78 19.30
CA LEU A 398 5.96 -20.86 19.86
C LEU A 398 6.93 -20.37 20.95
N ARG A 399 7.32 -19.09 20.87
CA ARG A 399 8.33 -18.48 21.77
C ARG A 399 7.84 -17.23 22.49
N GLY A 400 6.51 -17.07 22.61
CA GLY A 400 5.91 -15.96 23.35
C GLY A 400 6.33 -14.57 22.86
N ASN A 401 6.64 -14.42 21.57
CA ASN A 401 7.14 -13.18 20.96
C ASN A 401 6.03 -12.16 20.63
N ILE A 402 4.97 -12.12 21.45
CA ILE A 402 3.89 -11.14 21.35
C ILE A 402 3.55 -10.62 22.76
N GLY A 403 3.34 -9.30 22.84
CA GLY A 403 3.01 -8.60 24.07
C GLY A 403 4.15 -8.49 25.08
N LYS A 404 5.37 -8.26 24.58
CA LYS A 404 6.54 -7.89 25.37
C LYS A 404 7.34 -6.80 24.64
N PRO A 405 8.01 -5.88 25.37
CA PRO A 405 8.83 -4.85 24.74
C PRO A 405 9.91 -5.44 23.84
N GLY A 406 10.01 -4.90 22.63
CA GLY A 406 10.95 -5.35 21.61
C GLY A 406 10.51 -6.56 20.79
N ALA A 407 9.26 -7.02 20.93
CA ALA A 407 8.78 -8.16 20.17
C ALA A 407 7.37 -7.96 19.61
N GLY A 408 7.10 -8.54 18.45
CA GLY A 408 5.75 -8.59 17.92
C GLY A 408 5.65 -8.69 16.39
N LEU A 409 4.41 -8.58 15.94
CA LEU A 409 4.01 -8.67 14.55
C LEU A 409 3.89 -7.28 13.93
N CYS A 410 4.62 -7.01 12.85
CA CYS A 410 4.74 -5.68 12.24
C CYS A 410 4.40 -5.68 10.73
N PRO A 411 3.11 -5.76 10.34
CA PRO A 411 2.69 -5.49 8.97
C PRO A 411 2.95 -4.01 8.63
N VAL A 412 3.99 -3.72 7.85
CA VAL A 412 4.39 -2.34 7.53
C VAL A 412 3.51 -1.79 6.41
N ARG A 413 2.54 -0.95 6.77
CA ARG A 413 1.51 -0.45 5.84
C ARG A 413 2.08 0.56 4.84
N GLY A 414 1.51 0.58 3.63
CA GLY A 414 1.99 1.42 2.52
C GLY A 414 1.50 2.87 2.57
N HIS A 415 0.21 3.08 2.31
CA HIS A 415 -0.40 4.40 2.33
C HIS A 415 -0.47 4.97 3.73
N SER A 416 -0.26 6.28 3.84
CA SER A 416 -0.13 7.03 5.08
C SER A 416 -1.33 6.98 6.02
N ASN A 417 -2.54 6.71 5.53
CA ASN A 417 -3.72 6.58 6.38
C ASN A 417 -4.58 5.33 6.11
N VAL A 418 -4.06 4.30 5.42
CA VAL A 418 -4.87 3.10 5.11
C VAL A 418 -5.36 2.39 6.38
N GLN A 419 -4.62 2.51 7.48
CA GLN A 419 -5.04 1.98 8.76
C GLN A 419 -6.18 2.81 9.34
N GLY A 420 -6.07 4.14 9.29
CA GLY A 420 -7.11 5.06 9.72
C GLY A 420 -8.40 4.87 8.92
N ASP A 421 -8.34 4.77 7.60
CA ASP A 421 -9.51 4.53 6.75
C ASP A 421 -10.31 3.29 7.19
N ARG A 422 -9.62 2.17 7.42
CA ARG A 422 -10.22 0.92 7.91
C ARG A 422 -10.77 1.08 9.34
N THR A 423 -10.07 1.79 10.21
CA THR A 423 -10.56 2.13 11.56
C THR A 423 -11.83 2.96 11.50
N MET A 424 -11.92 3.92 10.57
CA MET A 424 -13.07 4.81 10.40
C MET A 424 -14.26 4.15 9.71
N GLY A 425 -14.13 2.90 9.26
CA GLY A 425 -15.23 2.10 8.73
C GLY A 425 -15.24 1.94 7.21
N ILE A 426 -14.16 2.29 6.50
CA ILE A 426 -13.96 1.93 5.09
C ILE A 426 -13.68 0.43 5.04
N ASN A 427 -14.74 -0.36 4.93
CA ASN A 427 -14.70 -1.82 4.96
C ASN A 427 -16.00 -2.35 4.36
N GLU A 428 -15.87 -3.17 3.32
CA GLU A 428 -16.97 -3.82 2.61
C GLU A 428 -17.60 -4.99 3.40
N ARG A 429 -16.90 -5.49 4.41
CA ARG A 429 -17.37 -6.51 5.37
C ARG A 429 -17.31 -5.96 6.81
N PRO A 430 -18.12 -4.94 7.15
CA PRO A 430 -18.04 -4.26 8.44
C PRO A 430 -18.45 -5.17 9.62
N PRO A 431 -17.80 -5.06 10.78
CA PRO A 431 -18.25 -5.78 11.98
C PRO A 431 -19.63 -5.35 12.44
N THR A 432 -20.45 -6.31 12.91
CA THR A 432 -21.80 -6.04 13.43
C THR A 432 -21.82 -4.98 14.53
N LEU A 433 -20.86 -5.04 15.46
CA LEU A 433 -20.75 -4.07 16.57
C LEU A 433 -20.60 -2.62 16.09
N PHE A 434 -19.90 -2.40 14.98
CA PHE A 434 -19.74 -1.06 14.42
C PHE A 434 -21.04 -0.56 13.79
N LEU A 435 -21.72 -1.42 13.02
CA LEU A 435 -23.02 -1.09 12.45
C LEU A 435 -24.06 -0.79 13.54
N ASP A 436 -24.09 -1.59 14.62
CA ASP A 436 -25.00 -1.37 15.76
C ASP A 436 -24.73 -0.03 16.46
N ALA A 437 -23.45 0.36 16.60
CA ALA A 437 -23.08 1.66 17.17
C ALA A 437 -23.57 2.82 16.30
N LEU A 438 -23.44 2.72 14.98
CA LEU A 438 -23.98 3.71 14.04
C LEU A 438 -25.52 3.79 14.12
N GLU A 439 -26.22 2.66 14.08
CA GLU A 439 -27.70 2.63 14.19
C GLU A 439 -28.17 3.26 15.51
N LYS A 440 -27.50 2.92 16.63
CA LYS A 440 -27.78 3.51 17.94
C LYS A 440 -27.55 5.02 17.94
N ARG A 441 -26.49 5.51 17.30
CA ARG A 441 -26.17 6.95 17.32
C ARG A 441 -27.11 7.79 16.46
N PHE A 442 -27.46 7.28 15.28
CA PHE A 442 -28.17 8.05 14.26
C PHE A 442 -29.65 7.68 14.11
N GLN A 443 -30.10 6.61 14.77
CA GLN A 443 -31.50 6.20 14.82
C GLN A 443 -32.09 5.82 13.44
N PHE A 444 -31.28 5.24 12.55
CA PHE A 444 -31.71 4.63 11.29
C PHE A 444 -30.94 3.34 11.02
N LYS A 445 -31.49 2.46 10.16
CA LYS A 445 -30.91 1.13 9.87
C LYS A 445 -29.72 1.22 8.93
N MET A 446 -28.68 0.44 9.22
CA MET A 446 -27.50 0.26 8.36
C MET A 446 -27.63 -0.99 7.49
N PRO A 447 -27.05 -1.01 6.28
CA PRO A 447 -26.96 -2.21 5.46
C PRO A 447 -26.18 -3.30 6.22
N ARG A 448 -26.75 -4.52 6.25
CA ARG A 448 -26.18 -5.65 6.99
C ARG A 448 -25.50 -6.70 6.09
N THR A 449 -25.73 -6.63 4.78
CA THR A 449 -25.06 -7.47 3.79
C THR A 449 -23.65 -6.95 3.51
N ASN A 450 -22.71 -7.84 3.24
CA ASN A 450 -21.38 -7.45 2.76
C ASN A 450 -21.51 -6.80 1.38
N GLY A 451 -20.68 -5.79 1.12
CA GLY A 451 -20.55 -5.20 -0.22
C GLY A 451 -19.34 -5.73 -0.97
N HIS A 452 -19.05 -5.08 -2.10
CA HIS A 452 -17.98 -5.47 -3.01
C HIS A 452 -16.60 -4.98 -2.56
N ASN A 453 -15.60 -5.87 -2.66
CA ASN A 453 -14.18 -5.52 -2.69
C ASN A 453 -13.78 -5.02 -4.09
N VAL A 454 -12.52 -4.61 -4.29
CA VAL A 454 -12.02 -4.10 -5.59
C VAL A 454 -12.28 -5.04 -6.77
N VAL A 455 -12.05 -6.34 -6.62
CA VAL A 455 -12.20 -7.31 -7.72
C VAL A 455 -13.69 -7.53 -8.02
N GLU A 456 -14.50 -7.71 -6.98
CA GLU A 456 -15.96 -7.83 -7.07
C GLU A 456 -16.58 -6.59 -7.72
N ALA A 457 -16.11 -5.38 -7.37
CA ALA A 457 -16.57 -4.13 -7.95
C ALA A 457 -16.24 -4.02 -9.44
N ILE A 458 -15.05 -4.48 -9.87
CA ILE A 458 -14.69 -4.53 -11.30
C ILE A 458 -15.62 -5.49 -12.04
N HIS A 459 -15.91 -6.66 -11.48
CA HIS A 459 -16.90 -7.59 -12.06
C HIS A 459 -18.29 -6.96 -12.13
N ALA A 460 -18.78 -6.36 -11.04
CA ALA A 460 -20.10 -5.74 -11.00
C ALA A 460 -20.26 -4.62 -12.05
N MET A 461 -19.22 -3.80 -12.25
CA MET A 461 -19.19 -2.79 -13.31
C MET A 461 -19.10 -3.41 -14.72
N LEU A 462 -18.30 -4.47 -14.91
CA LEU A 462 -18.22 -5.19 -16.18
C LEU A 462 -19.56 -5.81 -16.57
N ASP A 463 -20.31 -6.33 -15.61
CA ASP A 463 -21.57 -7.01 -15.84
C ASP A 463 -22.77 -6.04 -15.90
N GLY A 464 -22.54 -4.77 -15.56
CA GLY A 464 -23.58 -3.73 -15.54
C GLY A 464 -24.47 -3.78 -14.29
N HIS A 465 -24.09 -4.57 -13.29
CA HIS A 465 -24.70 -4.57 -11.97
C HIS A 465 -24.40 -3.28 -11.20
N SER A 466 -23.19 -2.74 -11.36
CA SER A 466 -22.82 -1.42 -10.85
C SER A 466 -22.77 -0.40 -11.98
N LYS A 467 -23.42 0.75 -11.76
CA LYS A 467 -23.65 1.82 -12.75
C LYS A 467 -23.00 3.14 -12.35
N VAL A 468 -22.73 3.34 -11.07
CA VAL A 468 -22.08 4.56 -10.57
C VAL A 468 -20.78 4.18 -9.88
N PHE A 469 -19.70 4.89 -10.19
CA PHE A 469 -18.43 4.77 -9.48
C PHE A 469 -18.04 6.14 -8.91
N ILE A 470 -17.75 6.22 -7.63
CA ILE A 470 -17.24 7.43 -6.98
C ILE A 470 -15.90 7.07 -6.32
N GLY A 471 -14.82 7.69 -6.77
CA GLY A 471 -13.49 7.53 -6.19
C GLY A 471 -13.11 8.68 -5.27
N LEU A 472 -12.86 8.37 -4.00
CA LEU A 472 -12.20 9.25 -3.03
C LEU A 472 -10.68 9.08 -3.14
N GLY A 473 -10.09 9.85 -4.06
CA GLY A 473 -8.68 9.78 -4.42
C GLY A 473 -8.30 8.54 -5.22
N GLY A 474 -6.99 8.35 -5.38
CA GLY A 474 -6.40 7.22 -6.08
C GLY A 474 -6.40 7.32 -7.60
N ASN A 475 -5.86 6.28 -8.23
CA ASN A 475 -5.81 6.11 -9.68
C ASN A 475 -6.29 4.69 -10.01
N PHE A 476 -7.57 4.42 -9.72
CA PHE A 476 -8.18 3.09 -9.83
C PHE A 476 -7.87 2.41 -11.16
N ALA A 477 -8.03 3.11 -12.28
CA ALA A 477 -7.78 2.59 -13.63
C ALA A 477 -6.37 2.03 -13.83
N GLN A 478 -5.37 2.57 -13.11
CA GLN A 478 -3.98 2.17 -13.23
C GLN A 478 -3.52 1.26 -12.10
N ALA A 479 -4.13 1.37 -10.92
CA ALA A 479 -3.69 0.67 -9.71
C ALA A 479 -4.18 -0.77 -9.61
N THR A 480 -5.35 -1.07 -10.17
CA THR A 480 -5.99 -2.39 -10.12
C THR A 480 -5.34 -3.37 -11.12
N PRO A 481 -5.51 -4.70 -10.90
CA PRO A 481 -5.10 -5.71 -11.87
C PRO A 481 -5.91 -5.62 -13.17
N ASP A 482 -5.41 -6.26 -14.22
CA ASP A 482 -6.06 -6.38 -15.51
C ASP A 482 -6.56 -5.03 -16.05
N SER A 483 -5.61 -4.15 -16.38
CA SER A 483 -5.90 -2.76 -16.76
C SER A 483 -6.91 -2.65 -17.90
N SER A 484 -6.89 -3.56 -18.88
CA SER A 484 -7.84 -3.57 -20.00
C SER A 484 -9.28 -3.80 -19.51
N ARG A 485 -9.48 -4.79 -18.64
CA ARG A 485 -10.80 -5.06 -18.06
C ARG A 485 -11.24 -3.97 -17.09
N THR A 486 -10.35 -3.44 -16.27
CA THR A 486 -10.66 -2.29 -15.40
C THR A 486 -11.12 -1.09 -16.23
N VAL A 487 -10.42 -0.76 -17.32
CA VAL A 487 -10.79 0.33 -18.23
C VAL A 487 -12.17 0.09 -18.83
N LYS A 488 -12.46 -1.13 -19.26
CA LYS A 488 -13.78 -1.52 -19.78
C LYS A 488 -14.87 -1.43 -18.71
N ALA A 489 -14.57 -1.79 -17.47
CA ALA A 489 -15.49 -1.74 -16.34
C ALA A 489 -15.94 -0.30 -16.05
N LEU A 490 -14.98 0.60 -15.86
CA LEU A 490 -15.25 2.03 -15.65
C LEU A 490 -16.03 2.64 -16.84
N GLY A 491 -15.69 2.25 -18.07
CA GLY A 491 -16.37 2.70 -19.28
C GLY A 491 -17.84 2.25 -19.41
N LYS A 492 -18.26 1.21 -18.67
CA LYS A 492 -19.65 0.75 -18.64
C LYS A 492 -20.54 1.49 -17.66
N CYS A 493 -19.97 2.26 -16.73
CA CYS A 493 -20.74 3.04 -15.77
C CYS A 493 -21.53 4.17 -16.46
N ASP A 494 -22.70 4.49 -15.91
CA ASP A 494 -23.48 5.67 -16.30
C ASP A 494 -22.84 6.96 -15.78
N LEU A 495 -22.27 6.92 -14.56
CA LEU A 495 -21.54 8.04 -13.96
C LEU A 495 -20.24 7.56 -13.30
N THR A 496 -19.14 8.26 -13.57
CA THR A 496 -17.88 8.11 -12.83
C THR A 496 -17.44 9.44 -12.23
N VAL A 497 -17.16 9.49 -10.93
CA VAL A 497 -16.73 10.68 -10.20
C VAL A 497 -15.36 10.45 -9.62
N GLN A 498 -14.45 11.41 -9.79
CA GLN A 498 -13.10 11.36 -9.21
C GLN A 498 -12.87 12.58 -8.33
N ILE A 499 -12.69 12.35 -7.02
CA ILE A 499 -12.26 13.37 -6.06
C ILE A 499 -10.73 13.30 -5.98
N SER A 500 -10.04 14.29 -6.55
CA SER A 500 -8.61 14.16 -6.84
C SER A 500 -7.84 15.46 -6.65
N THR A 501 -6.57 15.32 -6.27
CA THR A 501 -5.64 16.46 -6.16
C THR A 501 -4.93 16.79 -7.46
N LYS A 502 -4.73 15.81 -8.35
CA LYS A 502 -3.98 15.92 -9.62
C LYS A 502 -4.61 15.08 -10.74
N LEU A 503 -4.34 15.49 -11.98
CA LEU A 503 -4.71 14.73 -13.19
C LEU A 503 -3.98 13.38 -13.22
N ASN A 504 -4.72 12.31 -13.49
CA ASN A 504 -4.22 10.93 -13.59
C ASN A 504 -5.08 10.12 -14.57
N ARG A 505 -4.68 8.86 -14.86
CA ARG A 505 -5.33 7.99 -15.84
C ARG A 505 -6.83 7.79 -15.61
N SER A 506 -7.27 7.70 -14.35
CA SER A 506 -8.67 7.44 -14.00
C SER A 506 -9.63 8.58 -14.42
N HIS A 507 -9.13 9.79 -14.61
CA HIS A 507 -9.94 10.90 -15.16
C HIS A 507 -10.17 10.76 -16.67
N LEU A 508 -9.35 9.96 -17.34
CA LEU A 508 -9.44 9.72 -18.78
C LEU A 508 -10.16 8.41 -19.10
N THR A 509 -10.36 7.56 -18.09
CA THR A 509 -11.03 6.27 -18.16
C THR A 509 -12.34 6.37 -17.39
N HIS A 510 -13.38 6.83 -18.08
CA HIS A 510 -14.63 7.23 -17.45
C HIS A 510 -15.86 6.61 -18.14
N GLY A 511 -17.00 6.66 -17.45
CA GLY A 511 -18.29 6.20 -17.94
C GLY A 511 -18.95 7.20 -18.91
N LYS A 512 -20.27 7.05 -19.10
CA LYS A 512 -21.05 7.92 -20.02
C LYS A 512 -21.01 9.40 -19.62
N GLN A 513 -21.17 9.67 -18.33
CA GLN A 513 -20.92 10.97 -17.72
C GLN A 513 -19.78 10.88 -16.73
N ALA A 514 -19.00 11.95 -16.61
CA ALA A 514 -17.83 11.96 -15.73
C ALA A 514 -17.65 13.30 -15.03
N LEU A 515 -17.23 13.26 -13.77
CA LEU A 515 -16.90 14.44 -12.98
C LEU A 515 -15.48 14.35 -12.41
N ILE A 516 -14.78 15.48 -12.44
CA ILE A 516 -13.53 15.70 -11.71
C ILE A 516 -13.80 16.74 -10.63
N LEU A 517 -13.61 16.36 -9.38
CA LEU A 517 -13.85 17.21 -8.20
C LEU A 517 -12.49 17.52 -7.54
N PRO A 518 -11.96 18.75 -7.69
CA PRO A 518 -10.64 19.09 -7.19
C PRO A 518 -10.64 19.19 -5.66
N CYS A 519 -9.84 18.36 -5.00
CA CYS A 519 -9.68 18.41 -3.56
C CYS A 519 -8.36 19.04 -3.10
N PHE A 520 -8.38 19.53 -1.86
CA PHE A 520 -7.18 19.87 -1.11
C PHE A 520 -6.29 18.63 -0.91
N GLY A 521 -4.99 18.85 -0.95
CA GLY A 521 -4.02 17.90 -0.46
C GLY A 521 -3.74 18.21 1.01
N ARG A 522 -3.03 17.32 1.72
CA ARG A 522 -2.74 17.52 3.15
C ARG A 522 -1.86 18.74 3.43
N THR A 523 -1.17 19.22 2.41
CA THR A 523 -0.37 20.44 2.50
C THR A 523 -1.20 21.71 2.41
N ASP A 524 -2.45 21.67 1.92
CA ASP A 524 -3.29 22.85 1.73
C ASP A 524 -4.00 23.25 3.05
N ILE A 525 -3.99 24.54 3.38
CA ILE A 525 -4.72 25.10 4.52
C ILE A 525 -6.21 25.01 4.20
N ASP A 526 -6.93 24.35 5.09
CA ASP A 526 -8.39 24.26 5.04
C ASP A 526 -9.01 25.25 6.02
N ILE A 527 -9.76 26.23 5.50
CA ILE A 527 -10.49 27.22 6.30
C ILE A 527 -11.97 26.98 6.09
N GLN A 528 -12.65 26.56 7.16
CA GLN A 528 -14.10 26.37 7.20
C GLN A 528 -14.75 27.52 7.95
N ALA A 529 -16.09 27.48 8.09
CA ALA A 529 -16.86 28.57 8.70
C ALA A 529 -16.38 28.95 10.11
N ASP A 530 -15.98 27.95 10.92
CA ASP A 530 -15.55 28.16 12.30
C ASP A 530 -14.01 28.29 12.44
N GLY A 531 -13.28 28.40 11.31
CA GLY A 531 -11.85 28.67 11.29
C GLY A 531 -11.00 27.57 10.63
N PRO A 532 -9.67 27.61 10.83
CA PRO A 532 -8.75 26.65 10.24
C PRO A 532 -8.97 25.25 10.81
N GLN A 533 -8.99 24.25 9.95
CA GLN A 533 -9.23 22.87 10.32
C GLN A 533 -7.95 22.04 10.26
N ALA A 534 -7.90 21.03 11.14
CA ALA A 534 -6.89 19.99 11.10
C ALA A 534 -7.59 18.66 10.83
N VAL A 535 -7.02 17.87 9.93
CA VAL A 535 -7.43 16.48 9.72
C VAL A 535 -6.56 15.55 10.53
N THR A 536 -6.99 14.32 10.76
CA THR A 536 -6.22 13.31 11.50
C THR A 536 -5.93 12.09 10.64
N VAL A 537 -4.84 11.39 10.97
CA VAL A 537 -4.43 10.13 10.36
C VAL A 537 -4.02 9.12 11.44
N GLU A 538 -3.95 7.84 11.07
CA GLU A 538 -3.45 6.73 11.87
C GLU A 538 -2.30 6.01 11.15
N ASP A 539 -1.14 5.91 11.78
CA ASP A 539 0.05 5.26 11.23
C ASP A 539 0.07 3.73 11.48
N SER A 540 1.14 3.05 11.00
CA SER A 540 1.29 1.59 11.15
C SER A 540 1.44 1.11 12.59
N PHE A 541 1.75 2.00 13.53
CA PHE A 541 1.92 1.73 14.95
C PHE A 541 0.68 2.08 15.77
N SER A 542 -0.45 2.37 15.12
CA SER A 542 -1.72 2.76 15.77
C SER A 542 -1.62 4.08 16.54
N MET A 543 -0.73 4.99 16.11
CA MET A 543 -0.70 6.37 16.56
C MET A 543 -1.65 7.21 15.73
N VAL A 544 -2.54 7.95 16.39
CA VAL A 544 -3.45 8.91 15.75
C VAL A 544 -2.96 10.32 16.00
N HIS A 545 -2.69 11.08 14.95
CA HIS A 545 -2.14 12.44 15.04
C HIS A 545 -2.78 13.41 14.04
N ALA A 546 -2.71 14.70 14.37
CA ALA A 546 -3.21 15.77 13.53
C ALA A 546 -2.23 16.16 12.41
N SER A 547 -2.81 16.54 11.27
CA SER A 547 -2.13 17.09 10.11
C SER A 547 -2.75 18.44 9.75
N ASN A 548 -1.94 19.49 9.80
CA ASN A 548 -2.33 20.87 9.57
C ASN A 548 -1.69 21.39 8.28
N GLY A 549 -2.51 21.68 7.28
CA GLY A 549 -2.04 22.27 6.02
C GLY A 549 -1.28 23.59 6.24
N GLN A 550 -0.34 23.89 5.34
CA GLN A 550 0.57 25.03 5.45
C GLN A 550 0.61 25.89 4.17
N LEU A 551 -0.03 25.44 3.08
CA LEU A 551 -0.07 26.09 1.78
C LEU A 551 -1.44 26.71 1.53
N GLN A 552 -1.46 27.93 1.00
CA GLN A 552 -2.68 28.49 0.46
C GLN A 552 -3.14 27.65 -0.75
N PRO A 553 -4.44 27.26 -0.81
CA PRO A 553 -4.98 26.56 -1.97
C PRO A 553 -4.73 27.32 -3.27
N LEU A 554 -4.52 26.60 -4.36
CA LEU A 554 -4.23 27.24 -5.65
C LEU A 554 -5.45 27.97 -6.23
N SER A 555 -6.66 27.59 -5.85
CA SER A 555 -7.90 28.15 -6.35
C SER A 555 -8.95 28.20 -5.25
N LYS A 556 -9.79 29.24 -5.29
CA LYS A 556 -10.98 29.36 -4.43
C LYS A 556 -12.06 28.32 -4.74
N GLN A 557 -11.95 27.63 -5.89
CA GLN A 557 -12.88 26.58 -6.29
C GLN A 557 -12.48 25.19 -5.80
N MET A 558 -11.27 25.02 -5.25
CA MET A 558 -10.88 23.77 -4.59
C MET A 558 -11.62 23.65 -3.25
N ARG A 559 -11.96 22.42 -2.85
CA ARG A 559 -12.61 22.13 -1.56
C ARG A 559 -11.90 21.01 -0.82
N SER A 560 -12.10 20.89 0.48
CA SER A 560 -11.60 19.75 1.26
C SER A 560 -12.38 18.47 0.93
N GLU A 561 -11.77 17.30 1.16
CA GLU A 561 -12.49 16.02 1.00
C GLU A 561 -13.76 15.97 1.87
N PRO A 562 -13.75 16.34 3.18
CA PRO A 562 -14.96 16.42 3.98
C PRO A 562 -16.06 17.31 3.37
N ALA A 563 -15.72 18.50 2.88
CA ALA A 563 -16.69 19.43 2.30
C ALA A 563 -17.31 18.89 0.99
N ILE A 564 -16.53 18.17 0.18
CA ILE A 564 -17.03 17.52 -1.04
C ILE A 564 -18.00 16.40 -0.69
N ILE A 565 -17.61 15.53 0.25
CA ILE A 565 -18.43 14.40 0.71
C ILE A 565 -19.73 14.90 1.32
N ALA A 566 -19.67 15.89 2.20
CA ALA A 566 -20.84 16.50 2.81
C ALA A 566 -21.76 17.17 1.78
N GLY A 567 -21.20 17.80 0.74
CA GLY A 567 -21.99 18.37 -0.36
C GLY A 567 -22.75 17.30 -1.15
N ILE A 568 -22.09 16.19 -1.49
CA ILE A 568 -22.73 15.03 -2.15
C ILE A 568 -23.82 14.45 -1.24
N ALA A 569 -23.51 14.21 0.02
CA ALA A 569 -24.42 13.62 0.99
C ALA A 569 -25.65 14.50 1.24
N ALA A 570 -25.47 15.81 1.45
CA ALA A 570 -26.57 16.75 1.62
C ALA A 570 -27.46 16.83 0.37
N ALA A 571 -26.86 16.85 -0.83
CA ALA A 571 -27.62 16.84 -2.08
C ALA A 571 -28.42 15.55 -2.26
N THR A 572 -27.89 14.40 -1.80
CA THR A 572 -28.46 13.06 -2.02
C THR A 572 -29.45 12.63 -0.94
N LEU A 573 -29.17 12.89 0.33
CA LEU A 573 -29.92 12.40 1.49
C LEU A 573 -30.64 13.52 2.25
N GLY A 574 -30.35 14.79 1.98
CA GLY A 574 -30.85 15.92 2.75
C GLY A 574 -30.07 16.14 4.05
N THR A 575 -30.68 16.85 5.01
CA THR A 575 -30.03 17.31 6.25
C THR A 575 -30.44 16.54 7.51
N LYS A 576 -31.24 15.47 7.36
CA LYS A 576 -31.68 14.62 8.48
C LYS A 576 -31.47 13.15 8.15
N PRO A 577 -31.07 12.31 9.13
CA PRO A 577 -30.78 12.66 10.53
C PRO A 577 -29.39 13.29 10.74
N VAL A 578 -28.56 13.37 9.71
CA VAL A 578 -27.21 13.93 9.75
C VAL A 578 -27.19 15.29 9.04
N ASP A 579 -26.78 16.34 9.75
CA ASP A 579 -26.50 17.64 9.15
C ASP A 579 -25.05 17.70 8.66
N TRP A 580 -24.84 17.27 7.42
CA TRP A 580 -23.52 17.12 6.81
C TRP A 580 -22.73 18.42 6.74
N LEU A 581 -23.41 19.53 6.41
CA LEU A 581 -22.75 20.83 6.25
C LEU A 581 -22.35 21.41 7.62
N TRP A 582 -23.19 21.20 8.64
CA TRP A 582 -22.85 21.55 10.02
C TRP A 582 -21.63 20.79 10.53
N LEU A 583 -21.50 19.51 10.19
CA LEU A 583 -20.31 18.71 10.56
C LEU A 583 -19.02 19.26 9.93
N THR A 584 -19.09 19.72 8.69
CA THR A 584 -17.89 20.23 7.99
C THR A 584 -17.50 21.66 8.34
N ALA A 585 -18.38 22.41 9.03
CA ALA A 585 -18.03 23.74 9.52
C ALA A 585 -16.95 23.69 10.63
N ASP A 586 -16.90 22.59 11.40
CA ASP A 586 -15.88 22.31 12.42
C ASP A 586 -15.65 20.80 12.56
N TYR A 587 -14.45 20.33 12.22
CA TYR A 587 -14.08 18.91 12.24
C TYR A 587 -14.00 18.33 13.65
N SER A 588 -14.05 19.15 14.71
CA SER A 588 -14.25 18.64 16.07
C SER A 588 -15.54 17.84 16.19
N ARG A 589 -16.60 18.23 15.47
CA ARG A 589 -17.91 17.57 15.48
C ARG A 589 -17.86 16.19 14.83
N ILE A 590 -17.05 16.04 13.78
CA ILE A 590 -16.82 14.74 13.14
C ILE A 590 -16.07 13.82 14.12
N ARG A 591 -15.06 14.36 14.80
CA ARG A 591 -14.29 13.62 15.82
C ARG A 591 -15.13 13.21 17.03
N ASP A 592 -16.11 14.02 17.43
CA ASP A 592 -17.10 13.63 18.45
C ASP A 592 -17.96 12.45 17.98
N LEU A 593 -18.42 12.45 16.72
CA LEU A 593 -19.14 11.31 16.16
C LEU A 593 -18.29 10.04 16.08
N ILE A 594 -16.99 10.17 15.78
CA ILE A 594 -16.04 9.06 15.83
C ILE A 594 -15.93 8.53 17.26
N ALA A 595 -15.75 9.41 18.26
CA ALA A 595 -15.68 9.03 19.67
C ALA A 595 -16.96 8.33 20.17
N ASP A 596 -18.13 8.73 19.67
CA ASP A 596 -19.42 8.13 20.00
C ASP A 596 -19.61 6.71 19.43
N THR A 597 -18.95 6.38 18.32
CA THR A 597 -19.27 5.18 17.52
C THR A 597 -18.12 4.20 17.38
N ILE A 598 -16.88 4.61 17.62
CA ILE A 598 -15.67 3.82 17.43
C ILE A 598 -14.90 3.69 18.76
N PRO A 599 -14.68 2.47 19.28
CA PRO A 599 -13.91 2.26 20.50
C PRO A 599 -12.47 2.80 20.39
N GLY A 600 -11.94 3.27 21.52
CA GLY A 600 -10.57 3.80 21.61
C GLY A 600 -10.44 5.31 21.34
N PHE A 601 -11.50 5.98 20.88
CA PHE A 601 -11.53 7.40 20.53
C PHE A 601 -12.18 8.31 21.60
N LYS A 602 -12.42 7.81 22.81
CA LYS A 602 -12.90 8.67 23.91
C LYS A 602 -11.98 9.90 24.06
N ASP A 603 -12.60 11.07 24.24
CA ASP A 603 -11.93 12.37 24.38
C ASP A 603 -11.02 12.74 23.19
N PHE A 604 -11.38 12.31 21.96
CA PHE A 604 -10.58 12.49 20.74
C PHE A 604 -10.07 13.93 20.60
N ASN A 605 -10.98 14.91 20.66
CA ASN A 605 -10.64 16.32 20.45
C ASN A 605 -9.56 16.85 21.40
N GLU A 606 -9.51 16.36 22.64
CA GLU A 606 -8.48 16.73 23.60
C GLU A 606 -7.18 15.96 23.38
N ARG A 607 -7.27 14.64 23.18
CA ARG A 607 -6.09 13.79 23.03
C ARG A 607 -5.25 14.12 21.81
N VAL A 608 -5.88 14.55 20.72
CA VAL A 608 -5.14 14.88 19.49
C VAL A 608 -4.38 16.21 19.57
N LYS A 609 -4.64 17.04 20.60
CA LYS A 609 -3.85 18.26 20.87
C LYS A 609 -2.47 17.94 21.45
N HIS A 610 -2.26 16.73 21.98
CA HIS A 610 -0.96 16.32 22.47
C HIS A 610 0.05 16.25 21.33
N PRO A 611 1.31 16.70 21.52
CA PRO A 611 2.35 16.55 20.51
C PRO A 611 2.53 15.09 20.10
N GLY A 612 2.41 14.80 18.81
CA GLY A 612 2.45 13.42 18.28
C GLY A 612 1.13 12.65 18.43
N GLY A 613 0.07 13.28 18.96
CA GLY A 613 -1.25 12.70 19.08
C GLY A 613 -1.37 11.65 20.19
N PHE A 614 -2.03 10.54 19.93
CA PHE A 614 -2.27 9.50 20.93
C PHE A 614 -2.21 8.08 20.35
N TYR A 615 -1.80 7.13 21.19
CA TYR A 615 -1.85 5.70 20.89
C TYR A 615 -3.26 5.14 21.10
N LEU A 616 -3.75 4.36 20.14
CA LEU A 616 -5.06 3.68 20.24
C LEU A 616 -5.05 2.45 21.14
N GLY A 617 -3.88 1.91 21.47
CA GLY A 617 -3.77 0.62 22.16
C GLY A 617 -3.69 -0.55 21.18
N ASN A 618 -3.23 -1.70 21.68
CA ASN A 618 -3.29 -2.97 20.95
C ASN A 618 -3.56 -4.12 21.91
N ALA A 619 -4.74 -4.75 21.79
CA ALA A 619 -5.15 -5.82 22.67
C ALA A 619 -4.17 -7.02 22.66
N ALA A 620 -3.73 -7.46 21.47
CA ALA A 620 -2.73 -8.53 21.35
C ALA A 620 -1.36 -8.12 21.92
N GLY A 621 -0.96 -6.85 21.75
CA GLY A 621 0.23 -6.26 22.38
C GLY A 621 0.15 -6.22 23.91
N GLU A 622 -1.04 -6.35 24.48
CA GLU A 622 -1.29 -6.48 25.93
C GLU A 622 -1.71 -7.91 26.31
N ARG A 623 -1.50 -8.89 25.42
CA ARG A 623 -1.90 -10.30 25.55
C ARG A 623 -3.39 -10.52 25.88
N ARG A 624 -4.24 -9.59 25.47
CA ARG A 624 -5.69 -9.73 25.44
C ARG A 624 -6.13 -10.18 24.06
N TRP A 625 -6.53 -11.44 23.95
CA TRP A 625 -6.86 -12.06 22.68
C TRP A 625 -8.35 -11.90 22.36
N ASN A 626 -8.66 -10.99 21.45
CA ASN A 626 -10.03 -10.78 20.96
C ASN A 626 -10.41 -11.81 19.87
N THR A 627 -10.04 -13.06 20.09
CA THR A 627 -10.37 -14.21 19.23
C THR A 627 -11.60 -14.93 19.79
N LYS A 628 -12.18 -15.85 19.01
CA LYS A 628 -13.31 -16.68 19.47
C LYS A 628 -12.97 -17.58 20.66
N THR A 629 -11.71 -17.96 20.80
CA THR A 629 -11.19 -18.83 21.88
C THR A 629 -10.73 -18.03 23.10
N ALA A 630 -10.72 -16.70 23.02
CA ALA A 630 -10.06 -15.80 23.97
C ALA A 630 -8.56 -16.10 24.18
N ARG A 631 -7.95 -16.81 23.22
CA ARG A 631 -6.53 -17.20 23.18
C ARG A 631 -5.94 -16.92 21.80
N ALA A 632 -4.62 -16.79 21.70
CA ALA A 632 -3.95 -16.73 20.40
C ALA A 632 -4.04 -18.10 19.72
N ASN A 633 -4.51 -18.15 18.47
CA ASN A 633 -4.79 -19.39 17.76
C ASN A 633 -3.63 -19.76 16.85
N PHE A 634 -3.05 -20.92 17.11
CA PHE A 634 -2.24 -21.61 16.11
C PHE A 634 -3.11 -22.04 14.93
N ARG A 635 -2.52 -22.08 13.74
CA ARG A 635 -3.17 -22.49 12.50
C ARG A 635 -2.37 -23.59 11.84
N ALA A 636 -2.90 -24.81 11.85
CA ALA A 636 -2.29 -25.99 11.23
C ALA A 636 -2.49 -26.03 9.71
N ASN A 637 -2.11 -24.94 9.02
CA ASN A 637 -2.19 -24.91 7.56
C ASN A 637 -1.16 -25.87 6.96
N VAL A 638 -1.55 -26.63 5.95
CA VAL A 638 -0.62 -27.43 5.14
C VAL A 638 0.14 -26.53 4.17
N LEU A 639 1.35 -26.93 3.78
CA LEU A 639 2.00 -26.28 2.65
C LEU A 639 1.14 -26.44 1.39
N PRO A 640 1.11 -25.44 0.48
CA PRO A 640 0.44 -25.58 -0.80
C PRO A 640 0.94 -26.81 -1.55
N VAL A 641 0.06 -27.51 -2.25
CA VAL A 641 0.47 -28.64 -3.11
C VAL A 641 1.42 -28.16 -4.21
N ASP A 642 1.23 -26.92 -4.68
CA ASP A 642 2.06 -26.27 -5.68
C ASP A 642 1.94 -24.75 -5.50
N LEU A 643 3.02 -24.03 -5.83
CA LEU A 643 3.01 -22.56 -5.83
C LEU A 643 2.34 -22.00 -7.10
N VAL A 644 2.38 -22.75 -8.21
CA VAL A 644 1.75 -22.37 -9.48
C VAL A 644 0.27 -22.71 -9.45
N HIS A 645 -0.55 -21.69 -9.70
CA HIS A 645 -2.00 -21.80 -9.70
C HIS A 645 -2.52 -22.86 -10.69
N GLU A 646 -3.58 -23.60 -10.35
CA GLU A 646 -4.21 -24.59 -11.23
C GLU A 646 -4.67 -24.02 -12.57
N ASN A 647 -5.24 -22.81 -12.61
CA ASN A 647 -5.53 -22.09 -13.86
C ASN A 647 -4.32 -21.83 -14.74
N VAL A 648 -3.10 -21.75 -14.20
CA VAL A 648 -1.89 -21.68 -15.03
C VAL A 648 -1.56 -23.08 -15.55
N ARG A 649 -1.53 -24.09 -14.66
CA ARG A 649 -1.20 -25.48 -15.01
C ARG A 649 -2.17 -26.11 -16.01
N ALA A 650 -3.46 -25.76 -15.91
CA ALA A 650 -4.52 -26.22 -16.81
C ALA A 650 -4.31 -25.78 -18.26
N THR A 651 -3.49 -24.75 -18.51
CA THR A 651 -3.12 -24.35 -19.88
C THR A 651 -2.18 -25.35 -20.57
N GLY A 652 -1.53 -26.25 -19.81
CA GLY A 652 -0.45 -27.12 -20.29
C GLY A 652 0.86 -26.38 -20.60
N GLN A 653 0.92 -25.06 -20.39
CA GLN A 653 2.12 -24.26 -20.61
C GLN A 653 2.98 -24.23 -19.34
N ILE A 654 4.29 -24.37 -19.52
CA ILE A 654 5.27 -24.14 -18.45
C ILE A 654 5.67 -22.65 -18.51
N PRO A 655 5.55 -21.89 -17.41
CA PRO A 655 5.99 -20.51 -17.39
C PRO A 655 7.50 -20.40 -17.62
N ASP A 656 7.94 -19.41 -18.40
CA ASP A 656 9.36 -19.11 -18.55
C ASP A 656 9.95 -18.59 -17.25
N LEU A 657 9.20 -17.70 -16.59
CA LEU A 657 9.54 -17.01 -15.34
C LEU A 657 8.28 -16.76 -14.51
N ILE A 658 8.43 -16.74 -13.18
CA ILE A 658 7.45 -16.17 -12.25
C ILE A 658 7.85 -14.74 -11.94
N MET A 659 6.99 -13.79 -12.28
CA MET A 659 7.25 -12.36 -12.15
C MET A 659 6.54 -11.77 -10.93
N GLN A 660 7.25 -10.91 -10.20
CA GLN A 660 6.65 -9.98 -9.24
C GLN A 660 6.65 -8.55 -9.78
N SER A 661 5.60 -7.78 -9.47
CA SER A 661 5.63 -6.32 -9.65
C SER A 661 6.28 -5.63 -8.46
N MET A 662 6.94 -4.49 -8.65
CA MET A 662 7.55 -3.72 -7.55
C MET A 662 7.56 -2.22 -7.84
N ARG A 663 7.72 -1.40 -6.79
CA ARG A 663 7.88 0.04 -6.97
C ARG A 663 9.31 0.39 -7.36
N SER A 664 9.46 1.37 -8.25
CA SER A 664 10.76 2.01 -8.46
C SER A 664 11.06 2.99 -7.33
N HIS A 665 12.32 3.41 -7.23
CA HIS A 665 12.76 4.40 -6.26
C HIS A 665 12.06 5.78 -6.42
N ASP A 666 12.01 6.34 -7.64
CA ASP A 666 11.43 7.66 -7.91
C ASP A 666 9.91 7.60 -8.17
N GLN A 667 9.21 6.89 -7.31
CA GLN A 667 7.79 6.64 -7.44
C GLN A 667 7.12 6.49 -6.08
N TYR A 668 5.87 6.92 -5.96
CA TYR A 668 5.00 6.56 -4.86
C TYR A 668 3.65 6.05 -5.34
N ASN A 669 3.37 4.77 -5.10
CA ASN A 669 2.23 4.08 -5.69
C ASN A 669 2.18 4.35 -7.21
N THR A 670 1.07 4.80 -7.79
CA THR A 670 0.98 5.11 -9.23
C THR A 670 1.58 6.46 -9.61
N THR A 671 1.94 7.29 -8.62
CA THR A 671 2.56 8.60 -8.87
C THR A 671 4.03 8.43 -9.18
N ILE A 672 4.42 8.75 -10.41
CA ILE A 672 5.79 8.68 -10.90
C ILE A 672 6.43 10.05 -10.72
N TYR A 673 7.44 10.16 -9.85
CA TYR A 673 8.19 11.41 -9.64
C TYR A 673 9.31 11.57 -10.68
N GLY A 674 9.81 10.45 -11.19
CA GLY A 674 10.86 10.40 -12.19
C GLY A 674 10.93 9.04 -12.89
N LEU A 675 11.63 9.00 -14.03
CA LEU A 675 11.83 7.78 -14.84
C LEU A 675 13.09 7.00 -14.45
N ASP A 676 13.68 7.35 -13.31
CA ASP A 676 14.93 6.76 -12.82
C ASP A 676 14.64 5.82 -11.63
N ASP A 677 15.47 4.78 -11.51
CA ASP A 677 15.61 4.00 -10.30
C ASP A 677 17.09 3.97 -9.94
N ARG A 678 17.47 4.87 -9.03
CA ARG A 678 18.87 5.02 -8.60
C ARG A 678 19.41 3.74 -8.00
N TYR A 679 18.64 3.03 -7.18
CA TYR A 679 19.13 1.85 -6.45
C TYR A 679 19.32 0.64 -7.35
N ARG A 680 18.49 0.49 -8.39
CA ARG A 680 18.62 -0.57 -9.39
C ARG A 680 19.44 -0.15 -10.61
N GLY A 681 19.81 1.12 -10.73
CA GLY A 681 20.68 1.62 -11.80
C GLY A 681 19.98 1.88 -13.13
N VAL A 682 18.65 2.03 -13.12
CA VAL A 682 17.84 2.31 -14.31
C VAL A 682 17.69 3.82 -14.48
N LYS A 683 17.84 4.33 -15.71
CA LYS A 683 17.63 5.75 -16.03
C LYS A 683 16.76 5.93 -17.27
N GLY A 684 15.86 6.90 -17.21
CA GLY A 684 15.05 7.36 -18.34
C GLY A 684 14.04 6.33 -18.89
N GLN A 685 13.76 5.24 -18.16
CA GLN A 685 12.87 4.18 -18.62
C GLN A 685 12.28 3.39 -17.46
N ARG A 686 11.10 2.81 -17.69
CA ARG A 686 10.38 1.97 -16.72
C ARG A 686 9.90 0.63 -17.29
N ASP A 687 9.84 0.48 -18.62
CA ASP A 687 9.54 -0.78 -19.29
C ASP A 687 10.75 -1.73 -19.22
N VAL A 688 11.00 -2.31 -18.04
CA VAL A 688 12.13 -3.18 -17.76
C VAL A 688 11.67 -4.45 -17.05
N LEU A 689 12.31 -5.57 -17.37
CA LEU A 689 12.16 -6.84 -16.67
C LEU A 689 13.53 -7.24 -16.11
N PHE A 690 13.66 -7.27 -14.79
CA PHE A 690 14.83 -7.79 -14.10
C PHE A 690 14.73 -9.32 -14.03
N ALA A 691 15.75 -10.01 -14.52
CA ALA A 691 15.81 -11.46 -14.51
C ALA A 691 17.25 -11.94 -14.31
N ASN A 692 17.40 -13.20 -13.89
CA ASN A 692 18.71 -13.83 -13.80
C ASN A 692 19.37 -13.87 -15.19
N GLU A 693 20.66 -13.56 -15.27
CA GLU A 693 21.37 -13.55 -16.55
C GLU A 693 21.35 -14.93 -17.24
N ALA A 694 21.48 -16.00 -16.46
CA ALA A 694 21.42 -17.37 -16.99
C ALA A 694 20.03 -17.69 -17.56
N ASP A 695 18.95 -17.18 -16.97
CA ASP A 695 17.61 -17.36 -17.52
C ASP A 695 17.40 -16.58 -18.81
N ILE A 696 17.89 -15.34 -18.89
CA ILE A 696 17.83 -14.54 -20.13
C ILE A 696 18.50 -15.32 -21.28
N ILE A 697 19.69 -15.88 -21.02
CA ILE A 697 20.44 -16.66 -22.01
C ILE A 697 19.74 -17.99 -22.33
N ARG A 698 19.28 -18.72 -21.30
CA ARG A 698 18.56 -20.00 -21.43
C ARG A 698 17.30 -19.87 -22.29
N LEU A 699 16.60 -18.73 -22.19
CA LEU A 699 15.40 -18.42 -22.95
C LEU A 699 15.71 -17.89 -24.38
N GLY A 700 16.98 -17.84 -24.78
CA GLY A 700 17.40 -17.43 -26.13
C GLY A 700 17.52 -15.92 -26.35
N PHE A 701 17.49 -15.12 -25.28
CA PHE A 701 17.64 -13.67 -25.34
C PHE A 701 19.06 -13.22 -24.95
N LYS A 702 19.37 -11.95 -25.22
CA LYS A 702 20.58 -11.27 -24.73
C LYS A 702 20.22 -10.23 -23.67
N PRO A 703 21.05 -10.04 -22.61
CA PRO A 703 20.87 -8.91 -21.70
C PRO A 703 20.80 -7.57 -22.47
N GLY A 704 19.80 -6.77 -22.15
CA GLY A 704 19.47 -5.51 -22.83
C GLY A 704 18.55 -5.64 -24.05
N GLN A 705 18.26 -6.86 -24.50
CA GLN A 705 17.29 -7.10 -25.58
C GLN A 705 15.86 -6.75 -25.11
N LYS A 706 15.02 -6.32 -26.04
CA LYS A 706 13.60 -6.11 -25.79
C LYS A 706 12.79 -7.39 -25.98
N ALA A 707 11.80 -7.60 -25.11
CA ALA A 707 10.84 -8.68 -25.19
C ALA A 707 9.42 -8.16 -24.94
N ASP A 708 8.44 -8.89 -25.48
CA ASP A 708 7.05 -8.78 -25.05
C ASP A 708 6.81 -9.80 -23.93
N LEU A 709 6.04 -9.43 -22.92
CA LEU A 709 5.68 -10.30 -21.81
C LEU A 709 4.21 -10.66 -21.97
N ILE A 710 3.90 -11.95 -21.82
CA ILE A 710 2.53 -12.44 -21.88
C ILE A 710 2.24 -13.24 -20.62
N SER A 711 1.13 -12.91 -19.94
CA SER A 711 0.67 -13.69 -18.79
C SER A 711 0.05 -14.99 -19.25
N ILE A 712 0.30 -16.06 -18.49
CA ILE A 712 -0.33 -17.37 -18.68
C ILE A 712 -1.50 -17.48 -17.71
N TRP A 713 -2.71 -17.69 -18.23
CA TRP A 713 -3.92 -17.91 -17.43
C TRP A 713 -5.01 -18.59 -18.26
N ASN A 714 -5.79 -19.49 -17.65
CA ASN A 714 -6.84 -20.27 -18.34
C ASN A 714 -8.21 -19.58 -18.32
N ASP A 715 -8.32 -18.42 -18.97
CA ASP A 715 -9.60 -17.72 -19.19
C ASP A 715 -9.86 -17.29 -20.64
N GLY A 716 -8.97 -17.69 -21.56
CA GLY A 716 -9.07 -17.36 -22.99
C GLY A 716 -8.69 -15.92 -23.34
N LEU A 717 -8.19 -15.12 -22.38
CA LEU A 717 -7.78 -13.72 -22.63
C LEU A 717 -6.26 -13.60 -22.71
N GLU A 718 -5.75 -13.12 -23.85
CA GLU A 718 -4.33 -12.76 -23.94
C GLU A 718 -4.07 -11.44 -23.21
N ARG A 719 -3.15 -11.48 -22.24
CA ARG A 719 -2.65 -10.30 -21.51
C ARG A 719 -1.19 -10.06 -21.86
N ARG A 720 -0.92 -8.96 -22.54
CA ARG A 720 0.41 -8.65 -23.09
C ARG A 720 0.85 -7.23 -22.76
N VAL A 721 2.12 -7.07 -22.40
CA VAL A 721 2.84 -5.79 -22.42
C VAL A 721 4.04 -5.89 -23.35
N LYS A 722 4.42 -4.79 -23.99
CA LYS A 722 5.33 -4.82 -25.15
C LYS A 722 6.63 -4.07 -24.92
N GLY A 723 7.70 -4.56 -25.53
CA GLY A 723 8.96 -3.82 -25.69
C GLY A 723 9.75 -3.55 -24.41
N PHE A 724 9.61 -4.41 -23.39
CA PHE A 724 10.33 -4.31 -22.13
C PHE A 724 11.79 -4.72 -22.31
N THR A 725 12.71 -3.97 -21.72
CA THR A 725 14.14 -4.29 -21.74
C THR A 725 14.50 -5.34 -20.68
N LEU A 726 15.07 -6.46 -21.10
CA LEU A 726 15.55 -7.52 -20.22
C LEU A 726 16.86 -7.08 -19.54
N LEU A 727 16.84 -6.88 -18.23
CA LEU A 727 18.00 -6.46 -17.44
C LEU A 727 18.51 -7.62 -16.59
N ALA A 728 19.76 -8.02 -16.81
CA ALA A 728 20.44 -8.96 -15.95
C ALA A 728 20.56 -8.39 -14.53
N PHE A 729 20.05 -9.14 -13.55
CA PHE A 729 20.02 -8.76 -12.14
C PHE A 729 20.27 -9.98 -11.24
N ASP A 730 20.79 -9.74 -10.03
CA ASP A 730 21.02 -10.79 -9.02
C ASP A 730 19.69 -11.19 -8.36
N ILE A 731 18.91 -12.00 -9.08
CA ILE A 731 17.65 -12.61 -8.65
C ILE A 731 17.76 -14.14 -8.81
N PRO A 732 17.12 -14.97 -7.96
CA PRO A 732 17.19 -16.42 -8.12
C PRO A 732 16.60 -16.86 -9.47
N ALA A 733 17.08 -18.01 -9.95
CA ALA A 733 16.64 -18.55 -11.24
C ALA A 733 15.14 -18.85 -11.27
N GLY A 734 14.53 -18.75 -12.45
CA GLY A 734 13.09 -18.93 -12.68
C GLY A 734 12.22 -17.75 -12.22
N GLN A 735 12.83 -16.68 -11.70
CA GLN A 735 12.11 -15.52 -11.17
C GLN A 735 12.44 -14.24 -11.92
N ALA A 736 11.49 -13.31 -11.92
CA ALA A 736 11.64 -12.00 -12.50
C ALA A 736 10.97 -10.90 -11.67
N ALA A 737 11.36 -9.65 -11.91
CA ALA A 737 10.69 -8.50 -11.33
C ALA A 737 10.53 -7.37 -12.34
N ALA A 738 9.43 -6.63 -12.26
CA ALA A 738 9.16 -5.48 -13.14
C ALA A 738 8.46 -4.36 -12.37
N TYR A 739 8.47 -3.15 -12.93
CA TYR A 739 7.85 -2.02 -12.24
C TYR A 739 6.32 -2.06 -12.31
N TYR A 740 5.72 -1.73 -11.17
CA TYR A 740 4.34 -1.31 -11.04
C TYR A 740 4.23 0.19 -11.40
N PRO A 741 3.17 0.64 -12.09
CA PRO A 741 2.03 -0.13 -12.57
C PRO A 741 2.20 -0.69 -14.00
N GLU A 742 3.40 -0.61 -14.58
CA GLU A 742 3.65 -0.98 -15.99
C GLU A 742 3.22 -2.42 -16.32
N VAL A 743 3.28 -3.32 -15.34
CA VAL A 743 2.89 -4.75 -15.50
C VAL A 743 1.54 -5.12 -14.90
N ASN A 744 0.76 -4.18 -14.38
CA ASN A 744 -0.62 -4.45 -13.97
C ASN A 744 -1.51 -5.05 -15.08
N PRO A 745 -1.33 -4.69 -16.38
CA PRO A 745 -2.07 -5.35 -17.46
C PRO A 745 -1.85 -6.87 -17.54
N LEU A 746 -0.75 -7.40 -16.97
CA LEU A 746 -0.46 -8.83 -16.95
C LEU A 746 -1.19 -9.58 -15.84
N VAL A 747 -1.60 -8.92 -14.76
CA VAL A 747 -2.19 -9.60 -13.60
C VAL A 747 -3.64 -9.99 -13.95
N PRO A 748 -3.99 -11.29 -14.03
CA PRO A 748 -5.37 -11.70 -14.28
C PRO A 748 -6.28 -11.23 -13.15
N LEU A 749 -7.48 -10.76 -13.49
CA LEU A 749 -8.43 -10.26 -12.49
C LEU A 749 -8.85 -11.35 -11.48
N GLU A 750 -8.97 -12.58 -11.97
CA GLU A 750 -9.33 -13.77 -11.19
C GLU A 750 -8.16 -14.31 -10.34
N SER A 751 -6.94 -13.80 -10.52
CA SER A 751 -5.77 -14.24 -9.78
C SER A 751 -5.70 -13.51 -8.44
N VAL A 752 -6.32 -14.10 -7.42
CA VAL A 752 -6.52 -13.48 -6.09
C VAL A 752 -6.04 -14.36 -4.93
N GLY A 753 -5.81 -13.72 -3.78
CA GLY A 753 -5.47 -14.35 -2.50
C GLY A 753 -6.62 -15.13 -1.89
N ASP A 754 -6.37 -16.36 -1.46
CA ASP A 754 -7.35 -17.20 -0.77
C ASP A 754 -7.74 -16.52 0.56
N GLY A 755 -9.03 -16.22 0.73
CA GLY A 755 -9.59 -15.57 1.92
C GLY A 755 -9.41 -14.06 2.03
N SER A 756 -8.57 -13.43 1.20
CA SER A 756 -8.39 -11.96 1.18
C SER A 756 -8.84 -11.28 -0.12
N SER A 757 -9.00 -12.05 -1.20
CA SER A 757 -9.28 -11.55 -2.55
C SER A 757 -8.23 -10.54 -3.07
N THR A 758 -7.05 -10.49 -2.45
CA THR A 758 -5.97 -9.58 -2.85
C THR A 758 -5.36 -10.04 -4.17
N PRO A 759 -5.24 -9.19 -5.20
CA PRO A 759 -4.61 -9.57 -6.46
C PRO A 759 -3.18 -10.09 -6.26
N THR A 760 -2.82 -11.18 -6.94
CA THR A 760 -1.54 -11.85 -6.75
C THR A 760 -0.40 -11.20 -7.57
N SER A 761 -0.26 -9.87 -7.46
CA SER A 761 0.68 -9.08 -8.26
C SER A 761 2.17 -9.40 -8.01
N LYS A 762 2.48 -10.28 -7.04
CA LYS A 762 3.84 -10.76 -6.76
C LYS A 762 4.08 -12.19 -7.25
N PHE A 763 3.10 -12.80 -7.90
CA PHE A 763 3.22 -14.13 -8.49
C PHE A 763 2.44 -14.17 -9.81
N VAL A 764 3.07 -13.72 -10.89
CA VAL A 764 2.49 -13.71 -12.25
C VAL A 764 3.30 -14.65 -13.13
N ALA A 765 2.68 -15.73 -13.60
CA ALA A 765 3.30 -16.65 -14.54
C ALA A 765 3.39 -16.00 -15.92
N ILE A 766 4.59 -15.84 -16.47
CA ILE A 766 4.81 -15.18 -17.75
C ILE A 766 5.57 -16.07 -18.74
N ARG A 767 5.32 -15.84 -20.02
CA ARG A 767 6.21 -16.22 -21.14
C ARG A 767 6.81 -14.98 -21.79
N LEU A 768 7.98 -15.15 -22.38
CA LEU A 768 8.68 -14.13 -23.13
C LEU A 768 8.60 -14.40 -24.62
N GLU A 769 8.30 -13.36 -25.39
CA GLU A 769 8.37 -13.39 -26.86
C GLU A 769 9.32 -12.31 -27.36
N THR A 770 9.91 -12.52 -28.53
CA THR A 770 10.67 -11.47 -29.22
C THR A 770 9.77 -10.25 -29.38
N ALA A 771 10.30 -9.07 -29.04
CA ALA A 771 9.51 -7.84 -29.08
C ALA A 771 8.87 -7.62 -30.46
N SER A 772 7.55 -7.46 -30.48
CA SER A 772 6.83 -7.09 -31.71
C SER A 772 7.21 -5.67 -32.14
N ALA A 773 7.20 -5.40 -33.45
CA ALA A 773 7.39 -4.04 -33.94
C ALA A 773 6.33 -3.13 -33.33
N SER A 774 6.73 -2.01 -32.72
CA SER A 774 5.76 -0.98 -32.34
C SER A 774 5.09 -0.50 -33.61
N ALA A 775 3.79 -0.78 -33.76
CA ALA A 775 2.98 -0.14 -34.77
C ALA A 775 3.03 1.37 -34.49
N ARG A 776 3.84 2.09 -35.26
CA ARG A 776 3.70 3.54 -35.38
C ARG A 776 2.36 3.76 -36.06
N ILE A 777 1.34 4.12 -35.31
CA ILE A 777 0.20 4.84 -35.88
C ILE A 777 0.75 6.25 -36.11
N LEU A 778 0.96 6.59 -37.38
CA LEU A 778 1.40 7.91 -37.85
C LEU A 778 0.34 8.98 -37.57
#